data_AF-A0A938LFE2-F1
#
_entry.id   AF-A0A938LFE2-F1
#
_cell.length_a   1.000
_cell.length_b   1.000
_cell.length_c   1.000
_cell.angle_alpha   90.00
_cell.angle_beta   90.00
_cell.angle_gamma   90.00
#
_symmetry.space_group_name_H-M   'P 1'
#
loop_
_entity.id
_entity.type
_entity.pdbx_description
1 polymer ?
#
loop_
_entity_poly.entity_id
_entity_poly.type
_entity_poly.pdbx_seq_one_letter_code
_entity_poly.pdbx_strand_id
1 'polypeptide(L)'
;MNETQRFDVYRSMAVARRVDEIEQEMVRRGEGYFHVSAAGHEGSAMLAPFLRPGDWLLPHYRDKALMLARGFPARGFLDAVLCNDGSASKGRQISAHLSDPDRRIVSMAGPVGNATLHAAGIAAVVKASEPGMIVVCCLGDGTTQEGEVYEAIAETARENLPVLFVIEDNRWAISTHTAGRTFYRHRGGWSSEFHGIPIDRMDGRLPEQTLDVFERLVAAVRSGNGPRLVVMDVERLASHTNADDQRMYRDEGEIRRAAATGDPFQNYRSWLLERGAAPDALARIDEEARRIVAHAESESLALGDPIVERSSRMPIHVEWTHPSRERTAGIVPGGLAMKDAIRGVLRDRLEHDERVWCWGQDIEDPKGDVFGVTRGLSTAFPGRVRNAPLAEATIVGAAVGRALAGQRPVAFVQFADFLPLAFNQIFCEMGTMHWRSNGGWRAPVIVMAPNGGYRPGLGPFHSHSMESILAHVPGIDVLMPSTASDAAGLLNAAFASERPTLFLYPKSLLNDPAHATAPRVDDQFVPIGVARKVRAGRDITLVGWGNTVRLCSRVAETLESAGVEAEVVDLRSISPWDEHTVLASAERTARLLVVHEDNLTCGFGAEILATVAEKARVPVAMRRVARPDTTLPCNFANQSELLPSFRTILDAAADLLRLDVEWREPAARPEDGTRIIEAIGSGPSDEAVTLVEWRVEPGANVTRGQVVASLEATKSVFDLSAPCDGEVDRLHAEPGESVAVGRPLLTLRAERSESRVRAVASESAAVPVLARRPNALAIHVAHADGKRRMYDVGVSSVATTTGGRVVTNEELLGLHAPMTSNDVLRRTGIEQRYWALPGETAVGLAAKACWSLLDRERLLIDDLDLVICATTSPTSVTPSMACQVLSALANRRTGSYLQAYDINAACSGYLYALQSGFDFLQSRPDGRVLVVTAELLSPLLNPNDFDTSILFGDATSATVLYGESHIDRAQAQLYRPELSANAEDGSTLSVPLAHDGYIRMKGRRVFTEAVRAMVASLNRACDRQGLTVDDLALVVPHQANQRILDAIRNRIPVSVYSNIRRYGNTSSSSIPLCLSELLETTPAESRLGLCAFGGGFTFGAGILRKTA
;
A
#
# COMPACT_ATOMS: atom_id res chain seq x y z
N MET A 1 -39.57 9.29 43.34
CA MET A 1 -40.05 8.07 42.64
C MET A 1 -41.45 7.70 43.08
N ASN A 2 -42.27 7.14 42.18
CA ASN A 2 -43.55 6.51 42.54
C ASN A 2 -43.35 5.05 43.03
N GLU A 3 -44.44 4.39 43.46
CA GLU A 3 -44.38 2.99 43.95
C GLU A 3 -43.94 2.00 42.87
N THR A 4 -44.46 2.13 41.65
CA THR A 4 -44.09 1.27 40.51
C THR A 4 -42.58 1.30 40.25
N GLN A 5 -41.99 2.49 40.16
CA GLN A 5 -40.53 2.65 39.97
C GLN A 5 -39.71 1.98 41.07
N ARG A 6 -40.19 2.01 42.32
CA ARG A 6 -39.51 1.34 43.45
C ARG A 6 -39.57 -0.18 43.32
N PHE A 7 -40.71 -0.72 42.91
CA PHE A 7 -40.85 -2.15 42.63
C PHE A 7 -40.05 -2.59 41.40
N ASP A 8 -39.90 -1.73 40.40
CA ASP A 8 -39.07 -2.02 39.23
C ASP A 8 -37.59 -2.13 39.60
N VAL A 9 -37.07 -1.20 40.41
CA VAL A 9 -35.71 -1.30 40.96
C VAL A 9 -35.53 -2.59 41.76
N TYR A 10 -36.46 -2.89 42.67
CA TYR A 10 -36.42 -4.13 43.46
C TYR A 10 -36.44 -5.39 42.58
N ARG A 11 -37.26 -5.41 41.52
CA ARG A 11 -37.32 -6.50 40.53
C ARG A 11 -35.97 -6.68 39.83
N SER A 12 -35.34 -5.60 39.38
CA SER A 12 -34.02 -5.67 38.74
C SER A 12 -32.95 -6.22 39.69
N MET A 13 -32.97 -5.83 40.96
CA MET A 13 -32.07 -6.41 41.97
C MET A 13 -32.36 -7.90 42.21
N ALA A 14 -33.63 -8.30 42.31
CA ALA A 14 -34.03 -9.70 42.49
C ALA A 14 -33.62 -10.58 41.30
N VAL A 15 -33.83 -10.09 40.08
CA VAL A 15 -33.37 -10.77 38.85
C VAL A 15 -31.85 -10.85 38.81
N ALA A 16 -31.14 -9.77 39.15
CA ALA A 16 -29.67 -9.76 39.17
C ALA A 16 -29.10 -10.80 40.12
N ARG A 17 -29.61 -10.86 41.36
CA ARG A 17 -29.19 -11.85 42.36
C ARG A 17 -29.47 -13.27 41.88
N ARG A 18 -30.64 -13.50 41.27
CA ARG A 18 -31.01 -14.83 40.76
C ARG A 18 -30.16 -15.25 39.56
N VAL A 19 -29.85 -14.33 38.65
CA VAL A 19 -28.91 -14.60 37.54
C VAL A 19 -27.53 -14.96 38.09
N ASP A 20 -27.04 -14.24 39.10
CA ASP A 20 -25.76 -14.51 39.75
C ASP A 20 -25.67 -15.93 40.34
N GLU A 21 -26.72 -16.36 41.06
CA GLU A 21 -26.85 -17.71 41.61
C GLU A 21 -26.83 -18.78 40.50
N ILE A 22 -27.58 -18.56 39.41
CA ILE A 22 -27.65 -19.50 38.29
C ILE A 22 -26.33 -19.60 37.53
N GLU A 23 -25.65 -18.48 37.25
CA GLU A 23 -24.31 -18.52 36.65
C GLU A 23 -23.32 -19.30 37.52
N GLN A 24 -23.36 -19.09 38.84
CA GLN A 24 -22.52 -19.82 39.78
C GLN A 24 -22.88 -21.32 39.83
N GLU A 25 -24.16 -21.67 39.71
CA GLU A 25 -24.61 -23.06 39.56
C GLU A 25 -24.13 -23.67 38.25
N MET A 26 -24.29 -23.00 37.11
CA MET A 26 -23.82 -23.46 35.80
C MET A 26 -22.31 -23.76 35.80
N VAL A 27 -21.50 -22.88 36.37
CA VAL A 27 -20.06 -23.12 36.53
C VAL A 27 -19.78 -24.34 37.42
N ARG A 28 -20.53 -24.51 38.53
CA ARG A 28 -20.41 -25.68 39.41
C ARG A 28 -20.88 -26.98 38.76
N ARG A 29 -21.84 -26.91 37.83
CA ARG A 29 -22.30 -28.04 36.99
C ARG A 29 -21.33 -28.37 35.85
N GLY A 30 -20.36 -27.51 35.58
CA GLY A 30 -19.40 -27.66 34.49
C GLY A 30 -19.93 -27.20 33.12
N GLU A 31 -21.02 -26.45 33.11
CA GLU A 31 -21.66 -25.90 31.88
C GLU A 31 -21.04 -24.56 31.47
N GLY A 32 -20.54 -23.78 32.43
CA GLY A 32 -19.82 -22.52 32.21
C GLY A 32 -18.39 -22.58 32.73
N TYR A 33 -17.52 -21.71 32.20
CA TYR A 33 -16.09 -21.72 32.55
C TYR A 33 -15.69 -20.68 33.61
N PHE A 34 -16.30 -19.48 33.55
CA PHE A 34 -15.87 -18.34 34.34
C PHE A 34 -17.08 -17.51 34.77
N HIS A 35 -17.10 -17.10 36.03
CA HIS A 35 -18.17 -16.28 36.60
C HIS A 35 -17.59 -15.22 37.53
N VAL A 36 -18.14 -14.01 37.40
CA VAL A 36 -17.83 -12.86 38.25
C VAL A 36 -19.11 -12.44 38.95
N SER A 37 -19.15 -12.62 40.27
CA SER A 37 -20.35 -12.32 41.05
C SER A 37 -20.60 -10.81 41.13
N ALA A 38 -21.86 -10.40 40.94
CA ALA A 38 -22.32 -9.04 41.19
C ALA A 38 -22.90 -8.86 42.61
N ALA A 39 -22.87 -9.89 43.45
CA ALA A 39 -23.50 -9.86 44.78
C ALA A 39 -22.84 -8.81 45.70
N GLY A 40 -23.66 -7.89 46.19
CA GLY A 40 -23.28 -6.74 47.01
C GLY A 40 -23.17 -5.41 46.25
N HIS A 41 -23.28 -5.45 44.92
CA HIS A 41 -23.27 -4.27 44.03
C HIS A 41 -24.67 -3.88 43.53
N GLU A 42 -25.74 -4.54 43.99
CA GLU A 42 -27.11 -4.33 43.48
C GLU A 42 -27.63 -2.90 43.66
N GLY A 43 -27.03 -2.14 44.59
CA GLY A 43 -27.33 -0.73 44.81
C GLY A 43 -27.21 0.13 43.56
N SER A 44 -26.38 -0.26 42.57
CA SER A 44 -26.24 0.49 41.32
C SER A 44 -27.54 0.58 40.51
N ALA A 45 -28.49 -0.36 40.68
CA ALA A 45 -29.81 -0.30 40.05
C ALA A 45 -30.64 0.94 40.44
N MET A 46 -30.35 1.54 41.60
CA MET A 46 -31.02 2.76 42.07
C MET A 46 -30.69 4.00 41.24
N LEU A 47 -29.70 3.94 40.35
CA LEU A 47 -29.40 5.00 39.40
C LEU A 47 -30.42 5.04 38.23
N ALA A 48 -30.93 3.88 37.81
CA ALA A 48 -31.75 3.74 36.60
C ALA A 48 -33.00 4.64 36.54
N PRO A 49 -33.76 4.88 37.64
CA PRO A 49 -34.94 5.75 37.62
C PRO A 49 -34.67 7.19 37.17
N PHE A 50 -33.43 7.66 37.25
CA PHE A 50 -33.02 9.01 36.87
C PHE A 50 -32.43 9.09 35.45
N LEU A 51 -32.16 7.94 34.84
CA LEU A 51 -31.62 7.84 33.49
C LEU A 51 -32.73 7.83 32.45
N ARG A 52 -32.40 8.30 31.25
CA ARG A 52 -33.23 8.26 30.04
C ARG A 52 -32.75 7.11 29.14
N PRO A 53 -33.62 6.57 28.27
CA PRO A 53 -33.23 5.54 27.31
C PRO A 53 -32.02 5.93 26.43
N GLY A 54 -31.86 7.22 26.13
CA GLY A 54 -30.74 7.76 25.34
C GLY A 54 -29.45 8.01 26.12
N ASP A 55 -29.42 7.89 27.45
CA ASP A 55 -28.16 8.08 28.19
C ASP A 55 -27.23 6.89 27.94
N TRP A 56 -25.94 7.16 27.77
CA TRP A 56 -24.93 6.14 27.51
C TRP A 56 -24.47 5.48 28.80
N LEU A 57 -24.20 4.17 28.73
CA LEU A 57 -23.68 3.40 29.86
C LEU A 57 -22.38 2.69 29.46
N LEU A 58 -21.31 3.00 30.18
CA LEU A 58 -20.07 2.23 30.21
C LEU A 58 -20.04 1.51 31.57
N PRO A 59 -20.54 0.26 31.62
CA PRO A 59 -20.71 -0.44 32.89
C PRO A 59 -19.36 -0.94 33.44
N HIS A 60 -19.31 -1.11 34.75
CA HIS A 60 -18.34 -1.96 35.40
C HIS A 60 -18.84 -3.42 35.32
N TYR A 61 -17.95 -4.40 35.28
CA TYR A 61 -18.34 -5.81 35.10
C TYR A 61 -19.19 -6.38 36.26
N ARG A 62 -19.44 -5.63 37.34
CA ARG A 62 -20.38 -5.97 38.42
C ARG A 62 -21.75 -5.27 38.32
N ASP A 63 -21.99 -4.44 37.31
CA ASP A 63 -23.22 -3.65 37.12
C ASP A 63 -24.43 -4.45 36.59
N LYS A 64 -24.51 -5.74 36.87
CA LYS A 64 -25.61 -6.62 36.42
C LYS A 64 -26.99 -6.02 36.76
N ALA A 65 -27.14 -5.50 37.98
CA ALA A 65 -28.38 -4.89 38.44
C ALA A 65 -28.73 -3.58 37.71
N LEU A 66 -27.74 -2.70 37.46
CA LEU A 66 -27.93 -1.48 36.68
C LEU A 66 -28.28 -1.79 35.21
N MET A 67 -27.61 -2.76 34.59
CA MET A 67 -27.92 -3.21 33.23
C MET A 67 -29.35 -3.75 33.12
N LEU A 68 -29.78 -4.60 34.06
CA LEU A 68 -31.16 -5.10 34.13
C LEU A 68 -32.17 -3.97 34.33
N ALA A 69 -31.86 -3.00 35.20
CA ALA A 69 -32.71 -1.82 35.43
C ALA A 69 -32.78 -0.88 34.21
N ARG A 70 -31.77 -0.92 33.35
CA ARG A 70 -31.76 -0.28 32.02
C ARG A 70 -32.39 -1.14 30.91
N GLY A 71 -32.97 -2.28 31.27
CA GLY A 71 -33.74 -3.14 30.38
C GLY A 71 -32.92 -4.15 29.59
N PHE A 72 -31.64 -4.37 29.92
CA PHE A 72 -30.86 -5.47 29.36
C PHE A 72 -31.47 -6.82 29.79
N PRO A 73 -31.61 -7.82 28.91
CA PRO A 73 -32.33 -9.06 29.24
C PRO A 73 -31.51 -9.99 30.14
N ALA A 74 -32.19 -10.70 31.06
CA ALA A 74 -31.57 -11.71 31.92
C ALA A 74 -30.84 -12.81 31.11
N ARG A 75 -31.42 -13.21 29.97
CA ARG A 75 -30.85 -14.17 29.03
C ARG A 75 -29.45 -13.78 28.54
N GLY A 76 -29.19 -12.49 28.32
CA GLY A 76 -27.89 -12.05 27.80
C GLY A 76 -26.72 -12.42 28.72
N PHE A 77 -26.95 -12.45 30.04
CA PHE A 77 -25.97 -12.90 31.03
C PHE A 77 -25.72 -14.42 30.96
N LEU A 78 -26.80 -15.20 30.85
CA LEU A 78 -26.73 -16.67 30.78
C LEU A 78 -26.11 -17.15 29.47
N ASP A 79 -26.43 -16.50 28.36
CA ASP A 79 -25.78 -16.76 27.08
C ASP A 79 -24.28 -16.47 27.14
N ALA A 80 -23.88 -15.42 27.86
CA ALA A 80 -22.48 -15.05 28.04
C ALA A 80 -21.70 -16.00 28.95
N VAL A 81 -22.29 -16.53 30.03
CA VAL A 81 -21.60 -17.53 30.90
C VAL A 81 -21.39 -18.87 30.19
N LEU A 82 -22.31 -19.24 29.30
CA LEU A 82 -22.22 -20.44 28.46
C LEU A 82 -21.35 -20.24 27.21
N CYS A 83 -20.93 -19.00 26.90
CA CYS A 83 -20.21 -18.65 25.69
C CYS A 83 -20.91 -19.14 24.39
N ASN A 84 -22.24 -19.17 24.38
CA ASN A 84 -23.03 -19.76 23.29
C ASN A 84 -23.27 -18.76 22.13
N ASP A 85 -23.95 -19.22 21.08
CA ASP A 85 -24.31 -18.39 19.93
C ASP A 85 -25.33 -17.27 20.25
N GLY A 86 -26.01 -17.31 21.40
CA GLY A 86 -26.91 -16.23 21.84
C GLY A 86 -26.19 -15.01 22.43
N SER A 87 -24.93 -15.18 22.86
CA SER A 87 -24.19 -14.12 23.53
C SER A 87 -23.88 -12.94 22.60
N ALA A 88 -23.87 -11.72 23.15
CA ALA A 88 -23.57 -10.50 22.38
C ALA A 88 -22.20 -10.53 21.68
N SER A 89 -21.26 -11.33 22.18
CA SER A 89 -19.93 -11.53 21.61
C SER A 89 -19.80 -12.81 20.78
N LYS A 90 -20.84 -13.65 20.69
CA LYS A 90 -20.77 -15.01 20.11
C LYS A 90 -19.63 -15.84 20.72
N GLY A 91 -19.50 -15.81 22.05
CA GLY A 91 -18.49 -16.55 22.81
C GLY A 91 -17.06 -16.01 22.72
N ARG A 92 -16.86 -14.80 22.15
CA ARG A 92 -15.52 -14.20 21.95
C ARG A 92 -14.99 -13.44 23.15
N GLN A 93 -15.86 -13.12 24.10
CA GLN A 93 -15.54 -12.38 25.33
C GLN A 93 -15.69 -13.28 26.56
N ILE A 94 -15.02 -12.88 27.64
CA ILE A 94 -15.29 -13.43 28.96
C ILE A 94 -16.72 -13.07 29.38
N SER A 95 -17.36 -13.96 30.14
CA SER A 95 -18.79 -13.94 30.44
C SER A 95 -19.33 -12.63 31.04
N ALA A 96 -18.52 -11.91 31.81
CA ALA A 96 -18.93 -10.64 32.42
C ALA A 96 -18.79 -9.42 31.49
N HIS A 97 -18.13 -9.54 30.33
CA HIS A 97 -17.92 -8.44 29.39
C HIS A 97 -19.02 -8.38 28.33
N LEU A 98 -20.15 -7.84 28.77
CA LEU A 98 -21.35 -7.67 27.98
C LEU A 98 -21.36 -6.36 27.18
N SER A 99 -22.25 -6.29 26.21
CA SER A 99 -22.53 -5.09 25.42
C SER A 99 -23.93 -5.15 24.83
N ASP A 100 -24.56 -3.99 24.64
CA ASP A 100 -25.84 -3.87 23.95
C ASP A 100 -25.93 -2.50 23.24
N PRO A 101 -25.60 -2.44 21.93
CA PRO A 101 -25.72 -1.22 21.14
C PRO A 101 -27.10 -0.58 21.15
N ASP A 102 -28.18 -1.38 21.15
CA ASP A 102 -29.56 -0.87 21.10
C ASP A 102 -29.91 -0.08 22.37
N ARG A 103 -29.28 -0.43 23.50
CA ARG A 103 -29.42 0.27 24.79
C ARG A 103 -28.27 1.22 25.10
N ARG A 104 -27.34 1.43 24.16
CA ARG A 104 -26.13 2.25 24.34
C ARG A 104 -25.26 1.77 25.51
N ILE A 105 -25.20 0.45 25.70
CA ILE A 105 -24.31 -0.21 26.65
C ILE A 105 -23.04 -0.61 25.91
N VAL A 106 -21.98 0.15 26.15
CA VAL A 106 -20.70 0.01 25.44
C VAL A 106 -20.01 -1.31 25.80
N SER A 107 -19.34 -1.93 24.82
CA SER A 107 -18.58 -3.17 25.04
C SER A 107 -17.44 -2.98 26.03
N MET A 108 -17.48 -3.75 27.12
CA MET A 108 -16.40 -3.86 28.10
C MET A 108 -15.17 -4.61 27.56
N ALA A 109 -14.02 -4.37 28.20
CA ALA A 109 -12.76 -5.06 27.97
C ALA A 109 -12.12 -5.45 29.31
N GLY A 110 -11.22 -6.44 29.27
CA GLY A 110 -10.52 -6.94 30.45
C GLY A 110 -9.53 -5.96 31.08
N PRO A 111 -8.73 -5.23 30.29
CA PRO A 111 -7.95 -4.12 30.81
C PRO A 111 -8.90 -3.04 31.36
N VAL A 112 -8.97 -2.97 32.68
CA VAL A 112 -9.86 -2.03 33.37
C VAL A 112 -9.36 -0.60 33.19
N GLY A 113 -10.28 0.37 33.24
CA GLY A 113 -9.94 1.79 33.11
C GLY A 113 -9.95 2.29 31.67
N ASN A 114 -9.65 1.45 30.67
CA ASN A 114 -9.60 1.85 29.25
C ASN A 114 -10.86 2.60 28.77
N ALA A 115 -12.02 2.14 29.20
CA ALA A 115 -13.31 2.68 28.80
C ALA A 115 -13.56 4.12 29.30
N THR A 116 -12.83 4.62 30.31
CA THR A 116 -13.04 5.99 30.81
C THR A 116 -12.69 7.03 29.75
N LEU A 117 -11.67 6.77 28.93
CA LEU A 117 -11.33 7.63 27.80
C LEU A 117 -12.39 7.58 26.70
N HIS A 118 -13.04 6.43 26.50
CA HIS A 118 -14.17 6.33 25.57
C HIS A 118 -15.37 7.13 26.08
N ALA A 119 -15.61 7.15 27.40
CA ALA A 119 -16.64 7.99 28.01
C ALA A 119 -16.42 9.48 27.70
N ALA A 120 -15.18 9.97 27.78
CA ALA A 120 -14.83 11.33 27.38
C ALA A 120 -15.13 11.58 25.88
N GLY A 121 -14.74 10.66 25.00
CA GLY A 121 -15.03 10.73 23.57
C GLY A 121 -16.52 10.77 23.23
N ILE A 122 -17.29 9.84 23.81
CA ILE A 122 -18.76 9.76 23.65
C ILE A 122 -19.40 11.04 24.17
N ALA A 123 -19.01 11.50 25.36
CA ALA A 123 -19.58 12.69 25.98
C ALA A 123 -19.33 13.96 25.17
N ALA A 124 -18.19 14.05 24.47
CA ALA A 124 -17.91 15.15 23.56
C ALA A 124 -18.87 15.17 22.35
N VAL A 125 -19.25 14.00 21.82
CA VAL A 125 -20.26 13.88 20.75
C VAL A 125 -21.66 14.18 21.30
N VAL A 126 -22.02 13.56 22.42
CA VAL A 126 -23.33 13.73 23.09
C VAL A 126 -23.58 15.19 23.44
N LYS A 127 -22.59 15.89 24.00
CA LYS A 127 -22.70 17.32 24.33
C LYS A 127 -23.05 18.18 23.12
N ALA A 128 -22.53 17.84 21.95
CA ALA A 128 -22.75 18.60 20.72
C ALA A 128 -24.04 18.21 19.99
N SER A 129 -24.37 16.92 19.95
CA SER A 129 -25.42 16.36 19.07
C SER A 129 -26.70 15.96 19.78
N GLU A 130 -26.66 15.69 21.10
CA GLU A 130 -27.79 15.20 21.88
C GLU A 130 -27.94 15.97 23.21
N PRO A 131 -28.30 17.27 23.17
CA PRO A 131 -28.37 18.10 24.37
C PRO A 131 -29.27 17.49 25.46
N GLY A 132 -28.72 17.38 26.67
CA GLY A 132 -29.43 16.83 27.82
C GLY A 132 -29.44 15.29 27.91
N MET A 133 -28.71 14.58 27.06
CA MET A 133 -28.26 13.21 27.34
C MET A 133 -26.93 13.24 28.11
N ILE A 134 -26.67 12.21 28.92
CA ILE A 134 -25.44 12.09 29.71
C ILE A 134 -24.73 10.77 29.43
N VAL A 135 -23.47 10.70 29.84
CA VAL A 135 -22.67 9.47 29.83
C VAL A 135 -22.44 9.04 31.27
N VAL A 136 -22.82 7.81 31.60
CA VAL A 136 -22.53 7.18 32.88
C VAL A 136 -21.36 6.22 32.68
N CYS A 137 -20.30 6.42 33.45
CA CYS A 137 -19.11 5.57 33.43
C CYS A 137 -18.92 4.97 34.83
N CYS A 138 -19.17 3.67 34.96
CA CYS A 138 -18.98 2.95 36.20
C CYS A 138 -17.58 2.31 36.24
N LEU A 139 -16.98 2.28 37.42
CA LEU A 139 -15.65 1.72 37.63
C LEU A 139 -15.50 1.16 39.05
N GLY A 140 -14.67 0.15 39.23
CA GLY A 140 -14.31 -0.33 40.57
C GLY A 140 -13.27 0.57 41.23
N ASP A 141 -13.24 0.60 42.57
CA ASP A 141 -12.20 1.27 43.36
C ASP A 141 -10.78 0.91 42.92
N GLY A 142 -10.50 -0.37 42.66
CA GLY A 142 -9.19 -0.83 42.17
C GLY A 142 -8.81 -0.19 40.84
N THR A 143 -9.76 -0.07 39.91
CA THR A 143 -9.61 0.51 38.57
C THR A 143 -9.19 1.98 38.61
N THR A 144 -9.54 2.70 39.68
CA THR A 144 -9.22 4.14 39.81
C THR A 144 -7.73 4.46 39.87
N GLN A 145 -6.86 3.44 39.95
CA GLN A 145 -5.41 3.57 39.96
C GLN A 145 -4.78 3.58 38.56
N GLU A 146 -5.54 3.24 37.51
CA GLU A 146 -5.04 3.20 36.14
C GLU A 146 -4.85 4.60 35.56
N GLY A 147 -3.72 4.87 34.90
CA GLY A 147 -3.37 6.21 34.41
C GLY A 147 -4.43 6.82 33.48
N GLU A 148 -5.05 6.00 32.64
CA GLU A 148 -6.10 6.43 31.70
C GLU A 148 -7.38 6.92 32.40
N VAL A 149 -7.63 6.51 33.65
CA VAL A 149 -8.73 7.06 34.48
C VAL A 149 -8.44 8.50 34.88
N TYR A 150 -7.19 8.79 35.25
CA TYR A 150 -6.76 10.14 35.62
C TYR A 150 -6.88 11.07 34.41
N GLU A 151 -6.37 10.60 33.27
CA GLU A 151 -6.47 11.30 31.99
C GLU A 151 -7.93 11.59 31.59
N ALA A 152 -8.81 10.59 31.67
CA ALA A 152 -10.24 10.75 31.33
C ALA A 152 -10.95 11.78 32.22
N ILE A 153 -10.71 11.73 33.53
CA ILE A 153 -11.33 12.67 34.46
C ILE A 153 -10.80 14.09 34.22
N ALA A 154 -9.50 14.25 34.01
CA ALA A 154 -8.91 15.55 33.66
C ALA A 154 -9.47 16.09 32.33
N GLU A 155 -9.60 15.25 31.31
CA GLU A 155 -10.12 15.63 30.00
C GLU A 155 -11.60 16.04 30.05
N THR A 156 -12.42 15.29 30.79
CA THR A 156 -13.84 15.63 30.99
C THR A 156 -14.03 16.92 31.77
N ALA A 157 -13.17 17.21 32.75
CA ALA A 157 -13.14 18.51 33.44
C ALA A 157 -12.80 19.63 32.45
N ARG A 158 -11.71 19.44 31.69
CA ARG A 158 -11.15 20.44 30.76
C ARG A 158 -12.16 20.87 29.68
N GLU A 159 -12.89 19.92 29.11
CA GLU A 159 -13.89 20.18 28.06
C GLU A 159 -15.32 20.37 28.61
N ASN A 160 -15.49 20.37 29.94
CA ASN A 160 -16.76 20.47 30.64
C ASN A 160 -17.80 19.48 30.09
N LEU A 161 -17.45 18.18 30.06
CA LEU A 161 -18.24 17.12 29.42
C LEU A 161 -19.29 16.51 30.37
N PRO A 162 -20.47 16.09 29.85
CA PRO A 162 -21.58 15.59 30.66
C PRO A 162 -21.38 14.12 31.09
N VAL A 163 -20.35 13.85 31.91
CA VAL A 163 -20.01 12.51 32.42
C VAL A 163 -20.31 12.39 33.92
N LEU A 164 -21.04 11.34 34.30
CA LEU A 164 -21.15 10.88 35.69
C LEU A 164 -20.25 9.66 35.89
N PHE A 165 -19.19 9.82 36.67
CA PHE A 165 -18.33 8.73 37.09
C PHE A 165 -18.85 8.12 38.39
N VAL A 166 -19.17 6.82 38.36
CA VAL A 166 -19.68 6.07 39.52
C VAL A 166 -18.61 5.06 39.94
N ILE A 167 -17.91 5.36 41.03
CA ILE A 167 -16.88 4.49 41.60
C ILE A 167 -17.54 3.56 42.60
N GLU A 168 -17.59 2.27 42.29
CA GLU A 168 -18.11 1.22 43.17
C GLU A 168 -17.00 0.75 44.13
N ASP A 169 -16.98 1.27 45.35
CA ASP A 169 -15.95 0.99 46.35
C ASP A 169 -16.37 -0.16 47.27
N ASN A 170 -15.97 -1.38 46.89
CA ASN A 170 -16.09 -2.56 47.75
C ASN A 170 -14.86 -2.78 48.65
N ARG A 171 -13.89 -1.85 48.65
CA ARG A 171 -12.61 -1.86 49.38
C ARG A 171 -11.55 -2.85 48.87
N TRP A 172 -11.81 -3.62 47.81
CA TRP A 172 -10.98 -4.74 47.39
C TRP A 172 -10.74 -4.81 45.87
N ALA A 173 -9.49 -4.60 45.47
CA ALA A 173 -8.99 -4.95 44.14
C ALA A 173 -8.46 -6.39 44.16
N ILE A 174 -9.30 -7.36 43.75
CA ILE A 174 -9.03 -8.80 43.87
C ILE A 174 -8.80 -9.17 45.36
N SER A 175 -7.55 -9.32 45.78
CA SER A 175 -7.13 -9.62 47.16
C SER A 175 -6.46 -8.44 47.86
N THR A 176 -6.39 -7.29 47.20
CA THR A 176 -5.68 -6.11 47.68
C THR A 176 -6.66 -5.07 48.23
N HIS A 177 -6.47 -4.68 49.49
CA HIS A 177 -7.23 -3.58 50.08
C HIS A 177 -6.87 -2.24 49.44
N THR A 178 -7.87 -1.48 48.98
CA THR A 178 -7.67 -0.27 48.17
C THR A 178 -7.54 1.02 48.99
N ALA A 179 -7.97 1.03 50.25
CA ALA A 179 -7.83 2.23 51.08
C ALA A 179 -6.37 2.68 51.19
N GLY A 180 -6.15 3.99 51.03
CA GLY A 180 -4.82 4.58 51.01
C GLY A 180 -4.11 4.51 49.67
N ARG A 181 -4.77 3.95 48.63
CA ARG A 181 -4.19 3.74 47.29
C ARG A 181 -4.97 4.40 46.15
N THR A 182 -6.21 4.81 46.38
CA THR A 182 -7.04 5.51 45.38
C THR A 182 -6.84 7.01 45.44
N PHE A 183 -7.13 7.73 44.35
CA PHE A 183 -7.00 9.19 44.31
C PHE A 183 -7.95 9.92 45.29
N TYR A 184 -9.05 9.27 45.67
CA TYR A 184 -10.08 9.86 46.55
C TYR A 184 -9.92 9.47 48.03
N ARG A 185 -9.10 8.45 48.33
CA ARG A 185 -8.81 7.96 49.68
C ARG A 185 -7.33 7.63 49.83
N HIS A 186 -6.53 8.65 50.10
CA HIS A 186 -5.09 8.54 50.37
C HIS A 186 -4.79 8.22 51.85
N ARG A 187 -3.52 7.94 52.19
CA ARG A 187 -3.10 7.64 53.58
C ARG A 187 -3.50 8.73 54.59
N GLY A 188 -3.50 9.99 54.17
CA GLY A 188 -3.90 11.14 55.00
C GLY A 188 -5.42 11.36 55.14
N GLY A 189 -6.27 10.47 54.61
CA GLY A 189 -7.73 10.63 54.64
C GLY A 189 -8.39 10.77 53.27
N TRP A 190 -9.57 11.40 53.27
CA TRP A 190 -10.46 11.52 52.11
C TRP A 190 -10.27 12.85 51.38
N SER A 191 -10.28 12.82 50.04
CA SER A 191 -10.22 14.03 49.20
C SER A 191 -11.62 14.54 48.86
N SER A 192 -11.86 15.85 48.86
CA SER A 192 -13.18 16.43 48.52
C SER A 192 -13.38 16.68 47.03
N GLU A 193 -12.31 16.71 46.25
CA GLU A 193 -12.32 16.98 44.81
C GLU A 193 -11.14 16.32 44.10
N PHE A 194 -11.22 16.20 42.78
CA PHE A 194 -10.13 15.79 41.90
C PHE A 194 -10.21 16.55 40.58
N HIS A 195 -9.12 17.21 40.17
CA HIS A 195 -9.09 18.15 39.02
C HIS A 195 -10.22 19.20 39.00
N GLY A 196 -10.62 19.70 40.18
CA GLY A 196 -11.70 20.67 40.33
C GLY A 196 -13.12 20.08 40.18
N ILE A 197 -13.25 18.75 40.05
CA ILE A 197 -14.54 18.06 40.11
C ILE A 197 -14.81 17.64 41.55
N PRO A 198 -15.95 18.02 42.16
CA PRO A 198 -16.35 17.54 43.48
C PRO A 198 -16.49 16.01 43.51
N ILE A 199 -16.01 15.40 44.60
CA ILE A 199 -16.19 13.98 44.89
C ILE A 199 -17.31 13.82 45.91
N ASP A 200 -18.48 13.42 45.43
CA ASP A 200 -19.59 13.02 46.29
C ASP A 200 -19.37 11.59 46.83
N ARG A 201 -19.98 11.30 47.98
CA ARG A 201 -19.91 9.99 48.62
C ARG A 201 -21.29 9.54 49.06
N MET A 202 -21.57 8.26 48.94
CA MET A 202 -22.80 7.65 49.42
C MET A 202 -22.59 6.20 49.83
N ASP A 203 -23.45 5.70 50.71
CA ASP A 203 -23.52 4.28 51.02
C ASP A 203 -24.54 3.61 50.09
N GLY A 204 -24.03 2.89 49.08
CA GLY A 204 -24.84 2.18 48.08
C GLY A 204 -25.69 1.05 48.66
N ARG A 205 -25.50 0.71 49.94
CA ARG A 205 -26.26 -0.29 50.68
C ARG A 205 -27.52 0.31 51.32
N LEU A 206 -27.62 1.64 51.38
CA LEU A 206 -28.72 2.37 52.00
C LEU A 206 -29.60 3.07 50.94
N PRO A 207 -30.86 2.63 50.75
CA PRO A 207 -31.68 3.10 49.62
C PRO A 207 -31.96 4.61 49.59
N GLU A 208 -32.31 5.20 50.74
CA GLU A 208 -32.70 6.61 50.83
C GLU A 208 -31.54 7.54 50.45
N GLN A 209 -30.35 7.30 51.02
CA GLN A 209 -29.16 8.07 50.69
C GLN A 209 -28.76 7.91 49.21
N THR A 210 -28.83 6.68 48.69
CA THR A 210 -28.41 6.40 47.31
C THR A 210 -29.31 7.08 46.29
N LEU A 211 -30.63 7.00 46.48
CA LEU A 211 -31.62 7.63 45.59
C LEU A 211 -31.47 9.16 45.58
N ASP A 212 -31.34 9.78 46.75
CA ASP A 212 -31.22 11.24 46.87
C ASP A 212 -29.94 11.76 46.21
N VAL A 213 -28.81 11.06 46.39
CA VAL A 213 -27.54 11.44 45.78
C VAL A 213 -27.58 11.26 44.26
N PHE A 214 -28.07 10.13 43.75
CA PHE A 214 -28.17 9.92 42.31
C PHE A 214 -29.11 10.92 41.63
N GLU A 215 -30.26 11.23 42.21
CA GLU A 215 -31.18 12.25 41.68
C GLU A 215 -30.47 13.59 41.48
N ARG A 216 -29.78 14.06 42.53
CA ARG A 216 -29.03 15.32 42.53
C ARG A 216 -27.91 15.32 41.49
N LEU A 217 -27.11 14.25 41.43
CA LEU A 217 -25.95 14.18 40.54
C LEU A 217 -26.34 14.06 39.07
N VAL A 218 -27.32 13.23 38.75
CA VAL A 218 -27.83 13.11 37.38
C VAL A 218 -28.44 14.43 36.93
N ALA A 219 -29.22 15.10 37.78
CA ALA A 219 -29.75 16.43 37.47
C ALA A 219 -28.62 17.47 37.26
N ALA A 220 -27.55 17.42 38.05
CA ALA A 220 -26.41 18.32 37.92
C ALA A 220 -25.65 18.12 36.60
N VAL A 221 -25.31 16.88 36.24
CA VAL A 221 -24.62 16.59 34.97
C VAL A 221 -25.52 16.97 33.79
N ARG A 222 -26.80 16.62 33.84
CA ARG A 222 -27.76 16.88 32.76
C ARG A 222 -28.05 18.36 32.53
N SER A 223 -27.96 19.19 33.58
CA SER A 223 -28.11 20.64 33.48
C SER A 223 -26.86 21.35 32.91
N GLY A 224 -25.80 20.61 32.60
CA GLY A 224 -24.58 21.16 32.00
C GLY A 224 -23.59 21.71 33.01
N ASN A 225 -23.76 21.42 34.31
CA ASN A 225 -22.82 21.84 35.36
C ASN A 225 -21.52 21.03 35.39
N GLY A 226 -21.13 20.44 34.26
CA GLY A 226 -19.92 19.65 34.09
C GLY A 226 -19.99 18.23 34.63
N PRO A 227 -18.85 17.51 34.60
CA PRO A 227 -18.78 16.13 35.08
C PRO A 227 -18.96 16.03 36.59
N ARG A 228 -19.33 14.84 37.08
CA ARG A 228 -19.47 14.53 38.51
C ARG A 228 -18.77 13.22 38.86
N LEU A 229 -18.20 13.16 40.05
CA LEU A 229 -17.60 11.96 40.63
C LEU A 229 -18.41 11.56 41.86
N VAL A 230 -18.78 10.29 41.96
CA VAL A 230 -19.36 9.73 43.18
C VAL A 230 -18.65 8.44 43.57
N VAL A 231 -18.26 8.34 44.83
CA VAL A 231 -17.81 7.09 45.45
C VAL A 231 -19.01 6.46 46.15
N MET A 232 -19.43 5.31 45.63
CA MET A 232 -20.51 4.49 46.16
C MET A 232 -19.90 3.36 47.00
N ASP A 233 -20.00 3.48 48.33
CA ASP A 233 -19.58 2.40 49.22
C ASP A 233 -20.51 1.20 49.03
N VAL A 234 -19.94 0.06 48.65
CA VAL A 234 -20.66 -1.21 48.42
C VAL A 234 -19.95 -2.35 49.15
N GLU A 235 -20.50 -3.55 49.05
CA GLU A 235 -19.91 -4.75 49.63
C GLU A 235 -19.59 -5.76 48.52
N ARG A 236 -18.59 -6.61 48.75
CA ARG A 236 -18.36 -7.79 47.91
C ARG A 236 -18.77 -9.03 48.69
N LEU A 237 -19.96 -9.56 48.39
CA LEU A 237 -20.55 -10.66 49.17
C LEU A 237 -19.98 -12.03 48.81
N ALA A 238 -19.39 -12.15 47.63
CA ALA A 238 -18.74 -13.36 47.14
C ALA A 238 -17.24 -13.14 46.86
N SER A 239 -16.52 -14.23 46.55
CA SER A 239 -15.15 -14.15 46.03
C SER A 239 -15.05 -13.24 44.79
N HIS A 240 -13.83 -12.80 44.46
CA HIS A 240 -13.64 -11.94 43.29
C HIS A 240 -14.20 -12.57 42.01
N THR A 241 -13.91 -13.86 41.81
CA THR A 241 -14.44 -14.73 40.74
C THR A 241 -14.62 -16.15 41.28
N ASN A 242 -15.18 -17.06 40.47
CA ASN A 242 -15.23 -18.49 40.81
C ASN A 242 -13.85 -19.16 40.98
N ALA A 243 -12.78 -18.52 40.50
CA ALA A 243 -11.39 -19.00 40.63
C ALA A 243 -10.65 -18.41 41.84
N ASP A 244 -11.34 -17.63 42.68
CA ASP A 244 -10.78 -16.96 43.85
C ASP A 244 -11.44 -17.44 45.16
N ASP A 245 -10.71 -17.34 46.27
CA ASP A 245 -11.23 -17.64 47.61
C ASP A 245 -10.93 -16.48 48.55
N GLN A 246 -11.96 -15.66 48.81
CA GLN A 246 -11.82 -14.50 49.67
C GLN A 246 -11.46 -14.81 51.12
N ARG A 247 -11.67 -16.04 51.60
CA ARG A 247 -11.29 -16.45 52.97
C ARG A 247 -9.79 -16.49 53.18
N MET A 248 -9.01 -16.50 52.10
CA MET A 248 -7.55 -16.50 52.14
C MET A 248 -6.97 -15.14 52.56
N TYR A 249 -7.72 -14.06 52.39
CA TYR A 249 -7.23 -12.69 52.63
C TYR A 249 -8.22 -11.77 53.35
N ARG A 250 -9.46 -12.20 53.59
CA ARG A 250 -10.45 -11.50 54.41
C ARG A 250 -10.72 -12.24 55.71
N ASP A 251 -10.97 -11.51 56.78
CA ASP A 251 -11.39 -12.07 58.07
C ASP A 251 -12.80 -12.69 57.97
N GLU A 252 -13.00 -13.89 58.52
CA GLU A 252 -14.33 -14.54 58.50
C GLU A 252 -15.40 -13.74 59.26
N GLY A 253 -14.99 -13.02 60.31
CA GLY A 253 -15.88 -12.10 61.01
C GLY A 253 -16.30 -10.93 60.13
N GLU A 254 -15.38 -10.35 59.36
CA GLU A 254 -15.65 -9.33 58.34
C GLU A 254 -16.63 -9.84 57.28
N ILE A 255 -16.39 -11.01 56.69
CA ILE A 255 -17.27 -11.62 55.68
C ILE A 255 -18.68 -11.83 56.23
N ARG A 256 -18.81 -12.35 57.46
CA ARG A 256 -20.14 -12.54 58.08
C ARG A 256 -20.86 -11.23 58.35
N ARG A 257 -20.14 -10.19 58.82
CA ARG A 257 -20.72 -8.85 59.03
C ARG A 257 -21.17 -8.24 57.70
N ALA A 258 -20.32 -8.31 56.68
CA ALA A 258 -20.61 -7.90 55.31
C ALA A 258 -21.91 -8.53 54.78
N ALA A 259 -22.07 -9.86 54.93
CA ALA A 259 -23.29 -10.55 54.52
C ALA A 259 -24.53 -10.19 55.35
N ALA A 260 -24.38 -9.94 56.64
CA ALA A 260 -25.51 -9.68 57.54
C ALA A 260 -26.10 -8.27 57.41
N THR A 261 -25.25 -7.26 57.18
CA THR A 261 -25.70 -5.84 57.18
C THR A 261 -25.38 -5.10 55.88
N GLY A 262 -24.58 -5.69 55.00
CA GLY A 262 -24.05 -5.03 53.82
C GLY A 262 -24.74 -5.38 52.50
N ASP A 263 -25.76 -6.23 52.50
CA ASP A 263 -26.47 -6.67 51.28
C ASP A 263 -27.52 -5.62 50.82
N PRO A 264 -27.27 -4.88 49.72
CA PRO A 264 -28.18 -3.82 49.26
C PRO A 264 -29.56 -4.36 48.88
N PHE A 265 -29.66 -5.61 48.41
CA PHE A 265 -30.93 -6.21 48.02
C PHE A 265 -31.84 -6.43 49.24
N GLN A 266 -31.29 -6.95 50.34
CA GLN A 266 -32.02 -7.14 51.60
C GLN A 266 -32.35 -5.81 52.27
N ASN A 267 -31.44 -4.85 52.20
CA ASN A 267 -31.68 -3.50 52.74
C ASN A 267 -32.78 -2.78 51.96
N TYR A 268 -32.82 -2.89 50.63
CA TYR A 268 -33.89 -2.34 49.80
C TYR A 268 -35.24 -2.98 50.11
N ARG A 269 -35.27 -4.31 50.28
CA ARG A 269 -36.49 -5.03 50.69
C ARG A 269 -37.04 -4.50 52.02
N SER A 270 -36.17 -4.36 53.02
CA SER A 270 -36.54 -3.90 54.36
C SER A 270 -37.07 -2.46 54.30
N TRP A 271 -36.40 -1.60 53.54
CA TRP A 271 -36.81 -0.21 53.30
C TRP A 271 -38.18 -0.09 52.61
N LEU A 272 -38.53 -0.99 51.69
CA LEU A 272 -39.86 -1.04 51.08
C LEU A 272 -40.95 -1.44 52.08
N LEU A 273 -40.68 -2.45 52.92
CA LEU A 273 -41.61 -2.90 53.96
C LEU A 273 -41.89 -1.80 54.98
N GLU A 274 -40.85 -1.09 55.43
CA GLU A 274 -40.97 0.06 56.34
C GLU A 274 -41.81 1.19 55.74
N ARG A 275 -41.84 1.31 54.41
CA ARG A 275 -42.63 2.30 53.66
C ARG A 275 -44.02 1.78 53.23
N GLY A 276 -44.46 0.67 53.82
CA GLY A 276 -45.82 0.15 53.66
C GLY A 276 -46.03 -0.78 52.47
N ALA A 277 -44.97 -1.24 51.80
CA ALA A 277 -45.12 -2.26 50.77
C ALA A 277 -45.63 -3.57 51.38
N ALA A 278 -46.66 -4.18 50.78
CA ALA A 278 -47.20 -5.45 51.25
C ALA A 278 -46.16 -6.58 51.07
N PRO A 279 -45.89 -7.41 52.09
CA PRO A 279 -44.96 -8.55 51.99
C PRO A 279 -45.26 -9.47 50.79
N ASP A 280 -46.54 -9.75 50.53
CA ASP A 280 -46.99 -10.57 49.41
C ASP A 280 -46.67 -9.95 48.04
N ALA A 281 -46.62 -8.62 47.93
CA ALA A 281 -46.25 -7.96 46.70
C ALA A 281 -44.77 -8.20 46.37
N LEU A 282 -43.90 -8.09 47.37
CA LEU A 282 -42.48 -8.35 47.19
C LEU A 282 -42.22 -9.85 46.92
N ALA A 283 -42.93 -10.75 47.61
CA ALA A 283 -42.85 -12.19 47.35
C ALA A 283 -43.27 -12.56 45.91
N ARG A 284 -44.27 -11.87 45.34
CA ARG A 284 -44.65 -12.04 43.92
C ARG A 284 -43.53 -11.58 42.97
N ILE A 285 -42.82 -10.51 43.29
CA ILE A 285 -41.67 -10.04 42.50
C ILE A 285 -40.52 -11.06 42.58
N ASP A 286 -40.26 -11.61 43.76
CA ASP A 286 -39.23 -12.65 43.96
C ASP A 286 -39.57 -13.92 43.15
N GLU A 287 -40.84 -14.32 43.09
CA GLU A 287 -41.33 -15.42 42.23
C GLU A 287 -41.24 -15.09 40.74
N GLU A 288 -41.57 -13.86 40.35
CA GLU A 288 -41.42 -13.39 38.98
C GLU A 288 -39.96 -13.45 38.53
N ALA A 289 -39.02 -12.96 39.35
CA ALA A 289 -37.60 -13.03 39.07
C ALA A 289 -37.13 -14.48 38.86
N ARG A 290 -37.58 -15.41 39.71
CA ARG A 290 -37.28 -16.85 39.55
C ARG A 290 -37.80 -17.41 38.23
N ARG A 291 -39.02 -17.05 37.82
CA ARG A 291 -39.58 -17.48 36.52
C ARG A 291 -38.85 -16.87 35.33
N ILE A 292 -38.50 -15.59 35.38
CA ILE A 292 -37.73 -14.90 34.33
C ILE A 292 -36.39 -15.61 34.09
N VAL A 293 -35.64 -15.86 35.16
CA VAL A 293 -34.31 -16.48 35.05
C VAL A 293 -34.40 -17.95 34.64
N ALA A 294 -35.36 -18.72 35.18
CA ALA A 294 -35.56 -20.11 34.78
C ALA A 294 -35.95 -20.23 33.30
N HIS A 295 -36.77 -19.32 32.79
CA HIS A 295 -37.10 -19.28 31.37
C HIS A 295 -35.87 -18.95 30.53
N ALA A 296 -35.11 -17.92 30.92
CA ALA A 296 -33.87 -17.54 30.25
C ALA A 296 -32.84 -18.69 30.23
N GLU A 297 -32.66 -19.40 31.35
CA GLU A 297 -31.78 -20.57 31.45
C GLU A 297 -32.19 -21.66 30.47
N SER A 298 -33.48 -21.99 30.41
CA SER A 298 -34.00 -22.98 29.46
C SER A 298 -33.76 -22.59 28.00
N GLU A 299 -33.87 -21.30 27.66
CA GLU A 299 -33.59 -20.82 26.31
C GLU A 299 -32.09 -20.85 25.98
N SER A 300 -31.24 -20.42 26.92
CA SER A 300 -29.79 -20.39 26.77
C SER A 300 -29.19 -21.78 26.62
N LEU A 301 -29.69 -22.77 27.37
CA LEU A 301 -29.28 -24.18 27.28
C LEU A 301 -29.76 -24.86 25.98
N ALA A 302 -30.78 -24.31 25.31
CA ALA A 302 -31.27 -24.84 24.04
C ALA A 302 -30.46 -24.34 22.83
N LEU A 303 -29.56 -23.36 23.01
CA LEU A 303 -28.71 -22.83 21.95
C LEU A 303 -27.49 -23.72 21.70
N GLY A 304 -26.98 -23.67 20.47
CA GLY A 304 -25.75 -24.34 20.07
C GLY A 304 -24.50 -23.47 20.24
N ASP A 305 -23.36 -24.09 19.90
CA ASP A 305 -22.06 -23.43 19.90
C ASP A 305 -21.96 -22.35 18.80
N PRO A 306 -21.23 -21.24 19.05
CA PRO A 306 -20.97 -20.24 18.04
C PRO A 306 -20.03 -20.75 16.93
N ILE A 307 -20.10 -20.12 15.76
CA ILE A 307 -19.15 -20.38 14.67
C ILE A 307 -17.81 -19.68 14.95
N VAL A 308 -16.71 -20.41 14.77
CA VAL A 308 -15.36 -19.87 14.92
C VAL A 308 -15.09 -18.77 13.90
N GLU A 309 -14.85 -17.56 14.38
CA GLU A 309 -14.39 -16.42 13.57
C GLU A 309 -12.85 -16.38 13.56
N ARG A 310 -12.26 -16.51 12.36
CA ARG A 310 -10.80 -16.59 12.16
C ARG A 310 -10.16 -15.23 11.85
N SER A 311 -10.96 -14.18 11.68
CA SER A 311 -10.49 -12.83 11.38
C SER A 311 -11.08 -11.83 12.36
N SER A 312 -10.21 -11.04 13.00
CA SER A 312 -10.66 -9.88 13.78
C SER A 312 -11.00 -8.66 12.92
N ARG A 313 -10.68 -8.69 11.62
CA ARG A 313 -10.90 -7.58 10.70
C ARG A 313 -12.36 -7.49 10.29
N MET A 314 -12.91 -6.29 10.34
CA MET A 314 -14.20 -6.00 9.74
C MET A 314 -14.15 -6.29 8.22
N PRO A 315 -15.10 -7.06 7.66
CA PRO A 315 -15.18 -7.26 6.22
C PRO A 315 -15.36 -5.95 5.47
N ILE A 316 -14.72 -5.81 4.31
CA ILE A 316 -14.86 -4.66 3.41
C ILE A 316 -15.33 -5.12 2.03
N HIS A 317 -15.92 -4.19 1.28
CA HIS A 317 -16.34 -4.48 -0.09
C HIS A 317 -15.14 -4.89 -0.94
N VAL A 318 -15.29 -5.97 -1.71
CA VAL A 318 -14.23 -6.54 -2.56
C VAL A 318 -13.65 -5.51 -3.54
N GLU A 319 -14.46 -4.55 -3.98
CA GLU A 319 -13.98 -3.46 -4.85
C GLU A 319 -12.88 -2.62 -4.17
N TRP A 320 -12.88 -2.48 -2.85
CA TRP A 320 -11.89 -1.66 -2.14
C TRP A 320 -10.56 -2.37 -1.90
N THR A 321 -10.47 -3.66 -2.24
CA THR A 321 -9.24 -4.46 -2.20
C THR A 321 -8.80 -4.95 -3.59
N HIS A 322 -9.59 -4.69 -4.63
CA HIS A 322 -9.30 -5.19 -5.98
C HIS A 322 -8.43 -4.20 -6.78
N PRO A 323 -7.32 -4.65 -7.41
CA PRO A 323 -6.41 -3.77 -8.16
C PRO A 323 -7.07 -2.95 -9.27
N SER A 324 -8.16 -3.44 -9.89
CA SER A 324 -8.88 -2.70 -10.95
C SER A 324 -9.54 -1.40 -10.50
N ARG A 325 -9.62 -1.17 -9.18
CA ARG A 325 -10.17 0.06 -8.60
C ARG A 325 -9.10 1.09 -8.28
N GLU A 326 -7.84 0.76 -8.54
CA GLU A 326 -6.74 1.70 -8.43
C GLU A 326 -6.92 2.87 -9.40
N ARG A 327 -6.85 4.08 -8.85
CA ARG A 327 -6.84 5.35 -9.58
C ARG A 327 -5.70 6.19 -9.00
N THR A 328 -4.59 6.27 -9.74
CA THR A 328 -3.46 7.12 -9.35
C THR A 328 -3.23 8.18 -10.42
N ALA A 329 -2.68 9.31 -10.00
CA ALA A 329 -2.28 10.36 -10.94
C ALA A 329 -0.83 10.16 -11.45
N GLY A 330 -0.15 9.12 -10.98
CA GLY A 330 1.28 8.94 -11.22
C GLY A 330 2.12 10.07 -10.61
N ILE A 331 3.32 10.26 -11.14
CA ILE A 331 4.22 11.36 -10.76
C ILE A 331 3.91 12.56 -11.66
N VAL A 332 3.59 13.71 -11.04
CA VAL A 332 3.29 14.97 -11.73
C VAL A 332 4.29 16.04 -11.29
N PRO A 333 5.28 16.40 -12.13
CA PRO A 333 6.22 17.48 -11.84
C PRO A 333 5.51 18.81 -11.55
N GLY A 334 5.88 19.48 -10.46
CA GLY A 334 5.22 20.72 -10.02
C GLY A 334 3.83 20.52 -9.39
N GLY A 335 3.42 19.26 -9.15
CA GLY A 335 2.19 18.92 -8.44
C GLY A 335 2.30 19.07 -6.92
N LEU A 336 1.39 18.42 -6.20
CA LEU A 336 1.36 18.40 -4.74
C LEU A 336 2.37 17.41 -4.17
N ALA A 337 3.21 17.86 -3.24
CA ALA A 337 4.02 16.98 -2.41
C ALA A 337 3.11 16.15 -1.48
N MET A 338 3.66 15.07 -0.89
CA MET A 338 2.88 14.14 -0.06
C MET A 338 2.14 14.83 1.09
N LYS A 339 2.77 15.79 1.79
CA LYS A 339 2.11 16.55 2.87
C LYS A 339 0.87 17.29 2.39
N ASP A 340 0.93 17.88 1.20
CA ASP A 340 -0.13 18.71 0.64
C ASP A 340 -1.23 17.84 0.04
N ALA A 341 -0.88 16.67 -0.48
CA ALA A 341 -1.83 15.65 -0.91
C ALA A 341 -2.65 15.09 0.26
N ILE A 342 -2.00 14.75 1.38
CA ILE A 342 -2.69 14.33 2.62
C ILE A 342 -3.63 15.45 3.10
N ARG A 343 -3.13 16.70 3.15
CA ARG A 343 -3.95 17.86 3.51
C ARG A 343 -5.17 18.02 2.61
N GLY A 344 -4.99 17.83 1.31
CA GLY A 344 -6.07 17.92 0.31
C GLY A 344 -7.16 16.88 0.56
N VAL A 345 -6.79 15.62 0.87
CA VAL A 345 -7.75 14.58 1.21
C VAL A 345 -8.47 14.91 2.52
N LEU A 346 -7.76 15.33 3.57
CA LEU A 346 -8.40 15.71 4.83
C LEU A 346 -9.39 16.87 4.65
N ARG A 347 -9.03 17.87 3.84
CA ARG A 347 -9.92 18.98 3.49
C ARG A 347 -11.18 18.49 2.79
N ASP A 348 -11.03 17.67 1.75
CA ASP A 348 -12.15 17.09 1.00
C ASP A 348 -13.11 16.32 1.93
N ARG A 349 -12.55 15.50 2.84
CA ARG A 349 -13.35 14.70 3.79
C ARG A 349 -14.06 15.56 4.82
N LEU A 350 -13.40 16.60 5.35
CA LEU A 350 -14.03 17.56 6.25
C LEU A 350 -15.12 18.38 5.55
N GLU A 351 -14.96 18.70 4.27
CA GLU A 351 -15.95 19.45 3.49
C GLU A 351 -17.21 18.64 3.20
N HIS A 352 -17.06 17.34 2.91
CA HIS A 352 -18.17 16.49 2.45
C HIS A 352 -18.75 15.52 3.50
N ASP A 353 -18.10 15.32 4.65
CA ASP A 353 -18.61 14.45 5.72
C ASP A 353 -18.53 15.15 7.09
N GLU A 354 -19.69 15.50 7.64
CA GLU A 354 -19.81 16.16 8.95
C GLU A 354 -19.34 15.28 10.11
N ARG A 355 -19.27 13.96 9.92
CA ARG A 355 -18.82 13.00 10.94
C ARG A 355 -17.30 13.01 11.07
N VAL A 356 -16.56 13.52 10.08
CA VAL A 356 -15.08 13.55 10.10
C VAL A 356 -14.59 14.61 11.09
N TRP A 357 -13.66 14.19 11.94
CA TRP A 357 -13.14 15.01 13.02
C TRP A 357 -11.64 14.77 13.19
N CYS A 358 -10.82 15.81 13.27
CA CYS A 358 -9.38 15.67 13.48
C CYS A 358 -9.01 16.10 14.90
N TRP A 359 -8.26 15.25 15.60
CA TRP A 359 -7.85 15.44 16.99
C TRP A 359 -6.41 15.02 17.20
N GLY A 360 -5.59 15.89 17.80
CA GLY A 360 -4.23 15.53 18.16
C GLY A 360 -3.38 16.74 18.50
N GLN A 361 -2.09 16.53 18.70
CA GLN A 361 -1.18 17.57 19.18
C GLN A 361 -0.76 18.50 18.03
N ASP A 362 -0.79 19.81 18.27
CA ASP A 362 -0.33 20.86 17.35
C ASP A 362 -1.06 20.96 16.00
N ILE A 363 -2.22 20.32 15.81
CA ILE A 363 -2.90 20.25 14.51
C ILE A 363 -3.68 21.52 14.13
N GLU A 364 -3.91 22.44 15.06
CA GLU A 364 -4.57 23.71 14.77
C GLU A 364 -3.62 24.74 14.12
N ASP A 365 -4.24 25.76 13.53
CA ASP A 365 -3.58 26.89 12.92
C ASP A 365 -2.92 27.82 13.95
N PRO A 366 -1.84 28.52 13.57
CA PRO A 366 -1.25 28.61 12.22
C PRO A 366 -0.28 27.47 11.86
N LYS A 367 -0.01 26.54 12.78
CA LYS A 367 1.03 25.52 12.64
C LYS A 367 0.59 24.40 11.71
N GLY A 368 -0.50 23.70 12.08
CA GLY A 368 -1.08 22.62 11.30
C GLY A 368 -0.29 21.31 11.34
N ASP A 369 0.04 20.83 12.54
CA ASP A 369 0.95 19.72 12.88
C ASP A 369 2.45 20.06 12.76
N VAL A 370 3.32 19.15 13.20
CA VAL A 370 4.80 19.35 13.20
C VAL A 370 5.36 19.60 11.79
N PHE A 371 4.69 19.10 10.75
CA PHE A 371 5.10 19.14 9.34
C PHE A 371 4.17 19.99 8.45
N GLY A 372 3.14 20.61 9.02
CA GLY A 372 2.13 21.38 8.30
C GLY A 372 1.03 20.56 7.61
N VAL A 373 0.85 19.26 7.90
CA VAL A 373 -0.16 18.40 7.24
C VAL A 373 -1.58 18.92 7.41
N THR A 374 -1.94 19.52 8.54
CA THR A 374 -3.30 20.05 8.79
C THR A 374 -3.40 21.57 8.67
N ARG A 375 -2.38 22.24 8.14
CA ARG A 375 -2.34 23.71 8.02
C ARG A 375 -3.52 24.25 7.24
N GLY A 376 -4.16 25.28 7.77
CA GLY A 376 -5.35 25.96 7.27
C GLY A 376 -6.66 25.20 7.50
N LEU A 377 -6.64 23.97 8.05
CA LEU A 377 -7.85 23.18 8.22
C LEU A 377 -8.67 23.62 9.43
N SER A 378 -8.05 24.00 10.55
CA SER A 378 -8.81 24.43 11.74
C SER A 378 -9.49 25.79 11.56
N THR A 379 -8.90 26.67 10.76
CA THR A 379 -9.52 27.94 10.36
C THR A 379 -10.68 27.70 9.39
N ALA A 380 -10.55 26.76 8.46
CA ALA A 380 -11.61 26.41 7.51
C ALA A 380 -12.77 25.62 8.16
N PHE A 381 -12.47 24.81 9.16
CA PHE A 381 -13.42 23.90 9.82
C PHE A 381 -13.37 24.06 11.36
N PRO A 382 -13.78 25.22 11.89
CA PRO A 382 -13.69 25.53 13.30
C PRO A 382 -14.45 24.50 14.14
N GLY A 383 -13.81 24.01 15.21
CA GLY A 383 -14.37 23.01 16.11
C GLY A 383 -14.30 21.56 15.62
N ARG A 384 -13.88 21.32 14.37
CA ARG A 384 -13.69 19.96 13.79
C ARG A 384 -12.24 19.52 13.62
N VAL A 385 -11.30 20.46 13.63
CA VAL A 385 -9.86 20.18 13.73
C VAL A 385 -9.38 20.86 15.00
N ARG A 386 -9.05 20.09 16.03
CA ARG A 386 -8.75 20.64 17.36
C ARG A 386 -7.51 20.03 18.00
N ASN A 387 -6.81 20.87 18.76
CA ASN A 387 -5.68 20.42 19.57
C ASN A 387 -6.15 19.55 20.73
N ALA A 388 -5.48 18.42 20.90
CA ALA A 388 -5.62 17.51 22.02
C ALA A 388 -4.64 17.86 23.16
N PRO A 389 -4.86 17.35 24.39
CA PRO A 389 -3.83 17.36 25.42
C PRO A 389 -2.60 16.53 24.99
N LEU A 390 -1.47 16.74 25.68
CA LEU A 390 -0.23 15.99 25.48
C LEU A 390 -0.31 14.59 26.12
N ALA A 391 -1.24 13.78 25.64
CA ALA A 391 -1.49 12.42 26.13
C ALA A 391 -2.03 11.53 24.99
N GLU A 392 -1.21 10.59 24.50
CA GLU A 392 -1.50 9.78 23.32
C GLU A 392 -2.62 8.78 23.57
N ALA A 393 -2.69 8.19 24.79
CA ALA A 393 -3.81 7.35 25.19
C ALA A 393 -5.12 8.14 25.14
N THR A 394 -5.17 9.35 25.71
CA THR A 394 -6.34 10.25 25.59
C THR A 394 -6.74 10.52 24.15
N ILE A 395 -5.76 10.80 23.27
CA ILE A 395 -6.02 11.09 21.85
C ILE A 395 -6.74 9.90 21.18
N VAL A 396 -6.19 8.69 21.31
CA VAL A 396 -6.75 7.50 20.67
C VAL A 396 -8.03 7.03 21.37
N GLY A 397 -8.06 6.99 22.70
CA GLY A 397 -9.23 6.54 23.46
C GLY A 397 -10.44 7.45 23.31
N ALA A 398 -10.25 8.78 23.31
CA ALA A 398 -11.35 9.70 23.02
C ALA A 398 -11.79 9.59 21.55
N ALA A 399 -10.88 9.33 20.60
CA ALA A 399 -11.25 9.05 19.22
C ALA A 399 -12.08 7.75 19.11
N VAL A 400 -11.72 6.68 19.82
CA VAL A 400 -12.55 5.47 19.90
C VAL A 400 -13.94 5.81 20.44
N GLY A 401 -14.04 6.55 21.54
CA GLY A 401 -15.33 6.99 22.08
C GLY A 401 -16.18 7.80 21.08
N ARG A 402 -15.57 8.75 20.38
CA ARG A 402 -16.23 9.53 19.32
C ARG A 402 -16.73 8.64 18.19
N ALA A 403 -15.93 7.65 17.78
CA ALA A 403 -16.29 6.69 16.74
C ALA A 403 -17.48 5.81 17.14
N LEU A 404 -17.51 5.35 18.40
CA LEU A 404 -18.65 4.60 18.96
C LEU A 404 -19.95 5.42 18.98
N ALA A 405 -19.84 6.74 19.17
CA ALA A 405 -20.95 7.68 19.09
C ALA A 405 -21.27 8.16 17.65
N GLY A 406 -20.66 7.56 16.62
CA GLY A 406 -21.03 7.74 15.22
C GLY A 406 -20.12 8.66 14.40
N GLN A 407 -19.07 9.25 14.98
CA GLN A 407 -18.09 10.04 14.22
C GLN A 407 -17.12 9.16 13.41
N ARG A 408 -16.28 9.80 12.58
CA ARG A 408 -15.18 9.23 11.80
C ARG A 408 -13.87 9.97 12.13
N PRO A 409 -13.31 9.74 13.32
CA PRO A 409 -12.21 10.55 13.81
C PRO A 409 -10.87 10.16 13.19
N VAL A 410 -10.05 11.18 12.94
CA VAL A 410 -8.65 11.10 12.56
C VAL A 410 -7.82 11.54 13.76
N ALA A 411 -7.15 10.60 14.41
CA ALA A 411 -6.34 10.82 15.59
C ALA A 411 -4.87 11.06 15.18
N PHE A 412 -4.32 12.22 15.50
CA PHE A 412 -2.94 12.58 15.18
C PHE A 412 -2.02 12.33 16.37
N VAL A 413 -1.10 11.39 16.22
CA VAL A 413 0.01 11.17 17.15
C VAL A 413 1.25 11.85 16.56
N GLN A 414 1.98 12.60 17.38
CA GLN A 414 3.01 13.52 16.87
C GLN A 414 4.16 12.81 16.14
N PHE A 415 4.53 11.60 16.60
CA PHE A 415 5.52 10.71 15.97
C PHE A 415 5.19 9.25 16.26
N ALA A 416 5.54 8.33 15.35
CA ALA A 416 5.39 6.89 15.57
C ALA A 416 6.08 6.39 16.86
N ASP A 417 7.16 7.05 17.28
CA ASP A 417 7.89 6.80 18.53
C ASP A 417 7.03 6.97 19.80
N PHE A 418 5.89 7.66 19.72
CA PHE A 418 4.95 7.87 20.84
C PHE A 418 3.72 6.95 20.81
N LEU A 419 3.57 6.11 19.76
CA LEU A 419 2.54 5.08 19.72
C LEU A 419 2.55 4.11 20.91
N PRO A 420 3.70 3.77 21.55
CA PRO A 420 3.69 2.95 22.76
C PRO A 420 2.80 3.50 23.88
N LEU A 421 2.65 4.82 24.00
CA LEU A 421 1.80 5.47 25.01
C LEU A 421 0.31 5.26 24.71
N ALA A 422 -0.07 5.03 23.45
CA ALA A 422 -1.44 4.71 23.04
C ALA A 422 -1.66 3.23 22.73
N PHE A 423 -0.66 2.37 22.91
CA PHE A 423 -0.70 0.99 22.41
C PHE A 423 -1.84 0.19 23.04
N ASN A 424 -2.14 0.42 24.31
CA ASN A 424 -3.29 -0.20 24.98
C ASN A 424 -4.62 0.13 24.29
N GLN A 425 -4.87 1.40 23.96
CA GLN A 425 -6.07 1.80 23.21
C GLN A 425 -6.10 1.24 21.78
N ILE A 426 -4.95 1.14 21.11
CA ILE A 426 -4.85 0.58 19.75
C ILE A 426 -5.14 -0.93 19.76
N PHE A 427 -4.46 -1.68 20.65
CA PHE A 427 -4.48 -3.13 20.70
C PHE A 427 -5.73 -3.66 21.40
N CYS A 428 -5.98 -3.23 22.63
CA CYS A 428 -7.04 -3.79 23.46
C CYS A 428 -8.42 -3.26 23.06
N GLU A 429 -8.52 -2.03 22.56
CA GLU A 429 -9.80 -1.38 22.26
C GLU A 429 -10.07 -1.30 20.75
N MET A 430 -9.37 -0.42 20.05
CA MET A 430 -9.64 -0.05 18.67
C MET A 430 -9.63 -1.26 17.72
N GLY A 431 -8.61 -2.12 17.80
CA GLY A 431 -8.49 -3.31 16.93
C GLY A 431 -9.50 -4.41 17.23
N THR A 432 -9.89 -4.60 18.49
CA THR A 432 -10.76 -5.72 18.89
C THR A 432 -12.24 -5.38 18.91
N MET A 433 -12.62 -4.10 18.96
CA MET A 433 -14.00 -3.63 19.18
C MET A 433 -15.02 -4.33 18.28
N HIS A 434 -14.75 -4.40 16.97
CA HIS A 434 -15.63 -5.06 16.01
C HIS A 434 -15.76 -6.57 16.28
N TRP A 435 -14.63 -7.25 16.43
CA TRP A 435 -14.59 -8.70 16.61
C TRP A 435 -15.24 -9.12 17.93
N ARG A 436 -14.87 -8.47 19.04
CA ARG A 436 -15.30 -8.82 20.40
C ARG A 436 -16.77 -8.52 20.68
N SER A 437 -17.38 -7.61 19.92
CA SER A 437 -18.81 -7.26 20.01
C SER A 437 -19.65 -7.95 18.93
N ASN A 438 -19.07 -8.90 18.20
CA ASN A 438 -19.70 -9.54 17.05
C ASN A 438 -20.33 -8.55 16.05
N GLY A 439 -19.60 -7.47 15.76
CA GLY A 439 -20.02 -6.43 14.83
C GLY A 439 -21.03 -5.43 15.37
N GLY A 440 -21.47 -5.57 16.64
CA GLY A 440 -22.38 -4.62 17.28
C GLY A 440 -21.77 -3.23 17.48
N TRP A 441 -20.46 -3.14 17.68
CA TRP A 441 -19.71 -1.89 17.78
C TRP A 441 -18.64 -1.80 16.69
N ARG A 442 -18.32 -0.57 16.27
CA ARG A 442 -17.27 -0.28 15.29
C ARG A 442 -16.45 0.93 15.75
N ALA A 443 -15.15 0.91 15.48
CA ALA A 443 -14.24 2.00 15.79
C ALA A 443 -13.49 2.44 14.51
N PRO A 444 -14.17 3.11 13.54
CA PRO A 444 -13.55 3.64 12.32
C PRO A 444 -12.62 4.83 12.59
N VAL A 445 -11.57 4.60 13.38
CA VAL A 445 -10.55 5.59 13.74
C VAL A 445 -9.37 5.45 12.77
N ILE A 446 -8.92 6.57 12.20
CA ILE A 446 -7.66 6.63 11.44
C ILE A 446 -6.62 7.28 12.34
N VAL A 447 -5.59 6.53 12.76
CA VAL A 447 -4.47 7.05 13.52
C VAL A 447 -3.36 7.46 12.55
N MET A 448 -3.09 8.76 12.49
CA MET A 448 -2.04 9.38 11.69
C MET A 448 -0.76 9.48 12.52
N ALA A 449 0.35 8.93 12.03
CA ALA A 449 1.65 9.07 12.69
C ALA A 449 2.81 9.22 11.68
N PRO A 450 3.63 10.29 11.77
CA PRO A 450 4.83 10.40 10.96
C PRO A 450 5.89 9.41 11.46
N ASN A 451 6.56 8.73 10.55
CA ASN A 451 7.52 7.68 10.90
C ASN A 451 8.85 7.75 10.14
N GLY A 452 9.79 6.92 10.58
CA GLY A 452 11.02 6.59 9.87
C GLY A 452 12.26 7.42 10.18
N GLY A 453 13.42 6.85 9.82
CA GLY A 453 14.71 7.24 10.38
C GLY A 453 15.64 8.04 9.47
N TYR A 454 15.27 8.33 8.23
CA TYR A 454 16.19 8.93 7.24
C TYR A 454 16.38 10.46 7.36
N ARG A 455 15.77 11.11 8.35
CA ARG A 455 16.00 12.54 8.65
C ARG A 455 17.22 12.71 9.57
N PRO A 456 18.15 13.63 9.30
CA PRO A 456 19.37 13.72 10.09
C PRO A 456 19.18 14.12 11.55
N GLY A 457 19.88 13.44 12.46
CA GLY A 457 20.11 13.91 13.83
C GLY A 457 18.92 13.78 14.80
N LEU A 458 17.90 13.00 14.43
CA LEU A 458 16.66 12.88 15.19
C LEU A 458 16.75 11.94 16.40
N GLY A 459 17.69 10.99 16.38
CA GLY A 459 17.92 10.09 17.50
C GLY A 459 16.79 9.08 17.73
N PRO A 460 16.77 8.42 18.91
CA PRO A 460 15.97 7.23 19.13
C PRO A 460 14.48 7.46 19.38
N PHE A 461 14.04 8.71 19.57
CA PHE A 461 12.64 9.05 19.88
C PHE A 461 11.92 9.81 18.75
N HIS A 462 12.54 9.83 17.57
CA HIS A 462 12.00 10.49 16.38
C HIS A 462 12.43 9.76 15.11
N SER A 463 12.65 8.45 15.17
CA SER A 463 13.22 7.70 14.03
C SER A 463 12.64 6.31 13.83
N HIS A 464 11.74 5.86 14.71
CA HIS A 464 11.14 4.54 14.55
C HIS A 464 10.07 4.52 13.46
N SER A 465 9.88 3.33 12.89
CA SER A 465 8.91 3.04 11.86
C SER A 465 7.68 2.31 12.44
N MET A 466 7.92 1.37 13.38
CA MET A 466 6.93 0.65 14.22
C MET A 466 5.92 -0.21 13.45
N GLU A 467 6.09 -0.40 12.14
CA GLU A 467 5.10 -1.08 11.31
C GLU A 467 4.95 -2.56 11.65
N SER A 468 6.02 -3.24 12.10
CA SER A 468 5.94 -4.67 12.42
C SER A 468 5.08 -4.94 13.66
N ILE A 469 5.29 -4.17 14.73
CA ILE A 469 4.51 -4.25 15.98
C ILE A 469 3.03 -3.97 15.70
N LEU A 470 2.74 -2.97 14.87
CA LEU A 470 1.36 -2.65 14.48
C LEU A 470 0.75 -3.72 13.58
N ALA A 471 1.52 -4.31 12.65
CA ALA A 471 1.03 -5.36 11.76
C ALA A 471 0.61 -6.63 12.51
N HIS A 472 1.20 -6.87 13.70
CA HIS A 472 0.82 -7.94 14.61
C HIS A 472 -0.50 -7.69 15.35
N VAL A 473 -1.04 -6.47 15.35
CA VAL A 473 -2.31 -6.15 16.02
C VAL A 473 -3.49 -6.64 15.16
N PRO A 474 -4.33 -7.55 15.67
CA PRO A 474 -5.50 -8.02 14.92
C PRO A 474 -6.55 -6.90 14.73
N GLY A 475 -7.27 -6.96 13.61
CA GLY A 475 -8.43 -6.10 13.35
C GLY A 475 -8.13 -4.75 12.71
N ILE A 476 -6.89 -4.28 12.79
CA ILE A 476 -6.47 -3.01 12.17
C ILE A 476 -5.87 -3.20 10.76
N ASP A 477 -5.90 -2.11 10.00
CA ASP A 477 -5.10 -1.95 8.78
C ASP A 477 -3.85 -1.11 9.07
N VAL A 478 -2.71 -1.46 8.46
CA VAL A 478 -1.43 -0.74 8.59
C VAL A 478 -0.95 -0.34 7.20
N LEU A 479 -0.98 0.97 6.92
CA LEU A 479 -0.70 1.55 5.61
C LEU A 479 0.55 2.44 5.68
N MET A 480 1.41 2.36 4.67
CA MET A 480 2.64 3.15 4.60
C MET A 480 2.96 3.56 3.15
N PRO A 481 2.58 4.77 2.71
CA PRO A 481 2.79 5.24 1.34
C PRO A 481 4.27 5.54 1.03
N SER A 482 4.65 5.37 -0.24
CA SER A 482 5.98 5.75 -0.76
C SER A 482 5.97 6.96 -1.69
N THR A 483 4.81 7.44 -2.14
CA THR A 483 4.65 8.61 -3.02
C THR A 483 3.45 9.47 -2.61
N ALA A 484 3.36 10.69 -3.12
CA ALA A 484 2.22 11.57 -2.84
C ALA A 484 0.89 10.99 -3.37
N SER A 485 0.91 10.29 -4.51
CA SER A 485 -0.30 9.66 -5.06
C SER A 485 -0.74 8.44 -4.23
N ASP A 486 0.23 7.66 -3.70
CA ASP A 486 -0.09 6.57 -2.77
C ASP A 486 -0.72 7.11 -1.49
N ALA A 487 -0.18 8.21 -0.94
CA ALA A 487 -0.70 8.79 0.30
C ALA A 487 -2.14 9.29 0.13
N ALA A 488 -2.45 9.99 -0.97
CA ALA A 488 -3.81 10.41 -1.27
C ALA A 488 -4.75 9.21 -1.44
N GLY A 489 -4.37 8.25 -2.27
CA GLY A 489 -5.21 7.10 -2.59
C GLY A 489 -5.45 6.14 -1.42
N LEU A 490 -4.43 5.86 -0.61
CA LEU A 490 -4.55 5.01 0.58
C LEU A 490 -5.37 5.68 1.67
N LEU A 491 -5.23 7.01 1.87
CA LEU A 491 -6.03 7.71 2.86
C LEU A 491 -7.51 7.75 2.46
N ASN A 492 -7.81 7.97 1.17
CA ASN A 492 -9.16 7.82 0.64
C ASN A 492 -9.72 6.40 0.83
N ALA A 493 -8.89 5.37 0.63
CA ALA A 493 -9.29 3.99 0.88
C ALA A 493 -9.54 3.71 2.37
N ALA A 494 -8.76 4.28 3.29
CA ALA A 494 -8.98 4.18 4.73
C ALA A 494 -10.31 4.82 5.17
N PHE A 495 -10.65 5.99 4.61
CA PHE A 495 -11.96 6.59 4.84
C PHE A 495 -13.10 5.74 4.27
N ALA A 496 -12.95 5.20 3.06
CA ALA A 496 -13.96 4.35 2.44
C ALA A 496 -14.17 3.05 3.22
N SER A 497 -13.09 2.42 3.71
CA SER A 497 -13.15 1.13 4.39
C SER A 497 -13.87 1.18 5.74
N GLU A 498 -13.84 2.34 6.41
CA GLU A 498 -14.28 2.52 7.79
C GLU A 498 -13.66 1.50 8.76
N ARG A 499 -12.50 0.93 8.41
CA ARG A 499 -11.75 0.03 9.29
C ARG A 499 -10.81 0.84 10.17
N PRO A 500 -10.56 0.40 11.43
CA PRO A 500 -9.54 1.03 12.23
C PRO A 500 -8.18 0.92 11.52
N THR A 501 -7.53 2.05 11.31
CA THR A 501 -6.38 2.16 10.40
C THR A 501 -5.24 2.93 11.05
N LEU A 502 -4.02 2.41 10.93
CA LEU A 502 -2.77 3.09 11.23
C LEU A 502 -2.19 3.58 9.90
N PHE A 503 -2.12 4.89 9.74
CA PHE A 503 -1.58 5.55 8.56
C PHE A 503 -0.20 6.13 8.88
N LEU A 504 0.85 5.38 8.53
CA LEU A 504 2.24 5.71 8.83
C LEU A 504 2.87 6.44 7.64
N TYR A 505 3.19 7.72 7.78
CA TYR A 505 3.72 8.51 6.66
C TYR A 505 5.22 8.85 6.85
N PRO A 506 6.11 8.43 5.92
CA PRO A 506 7.54 8.63 6.08
C PRO A 506 7.97 10.11 6.03
N LYS A 507 8.65 10.59 7.07
CA LYS A 507 9.05 12.01 7.22
C LYS A 507 9.96 12.53 6.10
N SER A 508 10.83 11.68 5.57
CA SER A 508 11.75 12.03 4.47
C SER A 508 11.04 12.18 3.13
N LEU A 509 9.84 11.61 2.97
CA LEU A 509 9.09 11.65 1.70
C LEU A 509 8.04 12.76 1.64
N LEU A 510 7.78 13.44 2.75
CA LEU A 510 6.70 14.44 2.87
C LEU A 510 6.80 15.60 1.86
N ASN A 511 8.02 16.08 1.59
CA ASN A 511 8.26 17.28 0.78
C ASN A 511 8.80 17.01 -0.62
N ASP A 512 9.37 15.84 -0.90
CA ASP A 512 8.89 15.03 -2.03
C ASP A 512 8.68 15.62 -3.44
N PRO A 513 9.45 16.58 -4.00
CA PRO A 513 9.01 17.24 -5.23
C PRO A 513 9.13 16.34 -6.47
N ALA A 514 10.01 15.34 -6.43
CA ALA A 514 10.23 14.42 -7.54
C ALA A 514 9.14 13.35 -7.65
N HIS A 515 8.34 13.15 -6.60
CA HIS A 515 7.24 12.17 -6.54
C HIS A 515 5.92 12.82 -6.11
N ALA A 516 5.72 14.06 -6.56
CA ALA A 516 4.49 14.82 -6.40
C ALA A 516 3.33 14.22 -7.22
N THR A 517 2.09 14.52 -6.82
CA THR A 517 0.85 14.03 -7.46
C THR A 517 0.01 15.18 -8.03
N ALA A 518 -0.99 14.86 -8.85
CA ALA A 518 -1.93 15.85 -9.35
C ALA A 518 -2.73 16.50 -8.20
N PRO A 519 -3.11 17.80 -8.33
CA PRO A 519 -3.92 18.48 -7.33
C PRO A 519 -5.28 17.85 -7.03
N ARG A 520 -5.86 17.13 -7.99
CA ARG A 520 -7.13 16.41 -7.84
C ARG A 520 -6.91 15.11 -7.05
N VAL A 521 -6.98 15.21 -5.73
CA VAL A 521 -6.71 14.10 -4.79
C VAL A 521 -7.96 13.30 -4.41
N ASP A 522 -9.15 13.88 -4.56
CA ASP A 522 -10.49 13.31 -4.33
C ASP A 522 -10.75 12.05 -5.19
N ASP A 523 -10.30 12.06 -6.44
CA ASP A 523 -10.47 10.94 -7.39
C ASP A 523 -9.48 9.79 -7.15
N GLN A 524 -8.39 10.04 -6.42
CA GLN A 524 -7.30 9.07 -6.23
C GLN A 524 -7.71 7.98 -5.25
N PHE A 525 -7.41 6.73 -5.58
CA PHE A 525 -7.78 5.57 -4.77
C PHE A 525 -6.73 4.48 -4.93
N VAL A 526 -6.16 4.00 -3.83
CA VAL A 526 -5.25 2.85 -3.83
C VAL A 526 -5.90 1.76 -2.97
N PRO A 527 -6.28 0.61 -3.55
CA PRO A 527 -6.92 -0.46 -2.80
C PRO A 527 -6.04 -0.96 -1.65
N ILE A 528 -6.66 -1.24 -0.50
CA ILE A 528 -5.96 -1.75 0.68
C ILE A 528 -5.43 -3.15 0.38
N GLY A 529 -4.15 -3.40 0.71
CA GLY A 529 -3.52 -4.70 0.50
C GLY A 529 -3.02 -4.96 -0.92
N VAL A 530 -2.94 -3.93 -1.78
CA VAL A 530 -2.44 -4.06 -3.17
C VAL A 530 -1.07 -3.39 -3.33
N ALA A 531 -0.08 -4.15 -3.77
CA ALA A 531 1.27 -3.66 -4.02
C ALA A 531 1.38 -2.94 -5.38
N ARG A 532 2.44 -2.16 -5.59
CA ARG A 532 2.82 -1.60 -6.90
C ARG A 532 4.02 -2.33 -7.45
N LYS A 533 3.98 -2.69 -8.73
CA LYS A 533 5.22 -2.98 -9.48
C LYS A 533 5.80 -1.66 -9.99
N VAL A 534 6.81 -1.16 -9.31
CA VAL A 534 7.49 0.11 -9.66
C VAL A 534 8.31 -0.06 -10.93
N ARG A 535 8.96 -1.22 -11.08
CA ARG A 535 9.81 -1.56 -12.21
C ARG A 535 9.73 -3.06 -12.47
N ALA A 536 9.60 -3.48 -13.73
CA ALA A 536 9.69 -4.89 -14.11
C ALA A 536 11.15 -5.35 -14.30
N GLY A 537 11.43 -6.62 -14.04
CA GLY A 537 12.75 -7.23 -14.26
C GLY A 537 12.72 -8.74 -14.00
N ARG A 538 13.66 -9.53 -14.51
CA ARG A 538 13.60 -11.01 -14.53
C ARG A 538 14.65 -11.73 -13.68
N ASP A 539 15.66 -11.04 -13.18
CA ASP A 539 16.81 -11.69 -12.54
C ASP A 539 16.72 -11.72 -11.01
N ILE A 540 16.13 -10.68 -10.41
CA ILE A 540 15.91 -10.54 -8.96
C ILE A 540 14.67 -9.68 -8.69
N THR A 541 13.94 -10.01 -7.63
CA THR A 541 12.82 -9.20 -7.11
C THR A 541 13.28 -8.46 -5.86
N LEU A 542 13.13 -7.14 -5.84
CA LEU A 542 13.35 -6.27 -4.68
C LEU A 542 11.98 -5.83 -4.13
N VAL A 543 11.67 -6.16 -2.88
CA VAL A 543 10.42 -5.75 -2.21
C VAL A 543 10.75 -4.72 -1.12
N GLY A 544 10.11 -3.56 -1.15
CA GLY A 544 10.26 -2.52 -0.13
C GLY A 544 8.96 -1.75 0.14
N TRP A 545 9.01 -0.80 1.07
CA TRP A 545 7.89 0.10 1.39
C TRP A 545 8.40 1.39 2.03
N GLY A 546 7.59 2.44 2.00
CA GLY A 546 7.96 3.76 2.48
C GLY A 546 9.30 4.25 1.89
N ASN A 547 10.26 4.57 2.76
CA ASN A 547 11.57 5.12 2.38
C ASN A 547 12.41 4.18 1.51
N THR A 548 12.32 2.86 1.70
CA THR A 548 13.26 1.90 1.10
C THR A 548 13.01 1.69 -0.39
N VAL A 549 11.81 1.97 -0.89
CA VAL A 549 11.44 1.82 -2.32
C VAL A 549 12.36 2.60 -3.25
N ARG A 550 12.78 3.81 -2.83
CA ARG A 550 13.72 4.63 -3.60
C ARG A 550 15.11 4.04 -3.66
N LEU A 551 15.57 3.46 -2.55
CA LEU A 551 16.86 2.79 -2.50
C LEU A 551 16.85 1.54 -3.39
N CYS A 552 15.77 0.74 -3.35
CA CYS A 552 15.59 -0.39 -4.25
C CYS A 552 15.59 0.03 -5.73
N SER A 553 14.93 1.13 -6.07
CA SER A 553 14.90 1.65 -7.44
C SER A 553 16.31 2.07 -7.93
N ARG A 554 17.08 2.77 -7.09
CA ARG A 554 18.48 3.12 -7.39
C ARG A 554 19.38 1.89 -7.57
N VAL A 555 19.19 0.87 -6.73
CA VAL A 555 19.92 -0.41 -6.86
C VAL A 555 19.55 -1.11 -8.17
N ALA A 556 18.28 -1.12 -8.55
CA ALA A 556 17.83 -1.71 -9.82
C ALA A 556 18.45 -1.01 -11.04
N GLU A 557 18.54 0.33 -11.03
CA GLU A 557 19.24 1.11 -12.07
C GLU A 557 20.74 0.77 -12.15
N THR A 558 21.38 0.54 -11.01
CA THR A 558 22.81 0.20 -10.95
C THR A 558 23.07 -1.24 -11.45
N LEU A 559 22.19 -2.19 -11.11
CA LEU A 559 22.28 -3.56 -11.59
C LEU A 559 22.10 -3.66 -13.12
N GLU A 560 21.31 -2.77 -13.71
CA GLU A 560 21.11 -2.69 -15.16
C GLU A 560 22.42 -2.41 -15.90
N SER A 561 23.35 -1.64 -15.32
CA SER A 561 24.66 -1.40 -15.94
C SER A 561 25.55 -2.66 -16.00
N ALA A 562 25.23 -3.69 -15.21
CA ALA A 562 25.85 -5.01 -15.25
C ALA A 562 25.04 -6.04 -16.08
N GLY A 563 24.00 -5.59 -16.80
CA GLY A 563 23.13 -6.43 -17.60
C GLY A 563 22.20 -7.32 -16.76
N VAL A 564 21.82 -6.87 -15.57
CA VAL A 564 20.84 -7.53 -14.69
C VAL A 564 19.56 -6.71 -14.63
N GLU A 565 18.42 -7.36 -14.87
CA GLU A 565 17.09 -6.76 -14.83
C GLU A 565 16.43 -7.06 -13.48
N ALA A 566 16.46 -6.08 -12.56
CA ALA A 566 15.79 -6.19 -11.26
C ALA A 566 14.34 -5.67 -11.31
N GLU A 567 13.40 -6.46 -10.78
CA GLU A 567 12.03 -6.03 -10.48
C GLU A 567 11.99 -5.30 -9.13
N VAL A 568 11.18 -4.24 -9.03
CA VAL A 568 10.96 -3.50 -7.78
C VAL A 568 9.47 -3.49 -7.46
N VAL A 569 9.12 -3.97 -6.28
CA VAL A 569 7.76 -4.04 -5.73
C VAL A 569 7.68 -3.16 -4.49
N ASP A 570 6.68 -2.27 -4.46
CA ASP A 570 6.32 -1.43 -3.33
C ASP A 570 5.05 -1.97 -2.67
N LEU A 571 5.13 -2.39 -1.41
CA LEU A 571 3.99 -3.05 -0.74
C LEU A 571 2.81 -2.12 -0.46
N ARG A 572 3.05 -0.85 -0.11
CA ARG A 572 2.05 0.17 0.26
C ARG A 572 1.19 -0.12 1.51
N SER A 573 0.84 -1.38 1.75
CA SER A 573 0.11 -1.90 2.91
C SER A 573 0.93 -3.02 3.56
N ILE A 574 1.08 -2.96 4.88
CA ILE A 574 1.83 -3.97 5.65
C ILE A 574 0.86 -5.02 6.20
N SER A 575 -0.35 -4.61 6.58
CA SER A 575 -1.37 -5.52 7.09
C SER A 575 -2.74 -5.01 6.66
N PRO A 576 -3.46 -5.67 5.73
CA PRO A 576 -3.00 -6.80 4.91
C PRO A 576 -1.93 -6.39 3.89
N TRP A 577 -1.10 -7.34 3.44
CA TRP A 577 -0.09 -7.14 2.39
C TRP A 577 -0.42 -8.01 1.16
N ASP A 578 0.13 -7.64 0.00
CA ASP A 578 -0.10 -8.33 -1.28
C ASP A 578 0.77 -9.59 -1.42
N GLU A 579 0.37 -10.65 -0.72
CA GLU A 579 1.04 -11.95 -0.77
C GLU A 579 1.16 -12.49 -2.21
N HIS A 580 0.08 -12.36 -3.00
CA HIS A 580 0.01 -12.93 -4.35
C HIS A 580 1.05 -12.29 -5.29
N THR A 581 1.15 -10.96 -5.30
CA THR A 581 2.11 -10.25 -6.14
C THR A 581 3.54 -10.63 -5.77
N VAL A 582 3.88 -10.69 -4.49
CA VAL A 582 5.24 -11.02 -4.05
C VAL A 582 5.59 -12.47 -4.36
N LEU A 583 4.70 -13.43 -4.11
CA LEU A 583 4.92 -14.83 -4.48
C LEU A 583 5.15 -14.98 -5.99
N ALA A 584 4.27 -14.43 -6.82
CA ALA A 584 4.39 -14.51 -8.27
C ALA A 584 5.70 -13.88 -8.77
N SER A 585 6.12 -12.76 -8.18
CA SER A 585 7.39 -12.11 -8.50
C SER A 585 8.61 -12.93 -8.07
N ALA A 586 8.61 -13.44 -6.84
CA ALA A 586 9.68 -14.25 -6.28
C ALA A 586 9.87 -15.57 -7.04
N GLU A 587 8.79 -16.25 -7.41
CA GLU A 587 8.83 -17.48 -8.22
C GLU A 587 9.41 -17.22 -9.61
N ARG A 588 9.05 -16.08 -10.22
CA ARG A 588 9.49 -15.71 -11.57
C ARG A 588 10.96 -15.36 -11.63
N THR A 589 11.52 -14.68 -10.62
CA THR A 589 12.93 -14.29 -10.59
C THR A 589 13.83 -15.32 -9.89
N ALA A 590 13.24 -16.26 -9.13
CA ALA A 590 13.91 -17.22 -8.26
C ALA A 590 14.90 -16.60 -7.25
N ARG A 591 14.86 -15.27 -7.09
CA ARG A 591 15.69 -14.48 -6.18
C ARG A 591 14.88 -13.32 -5.60
N LEU A 592 14.89 -13.20 -4.28
CA LEU A 592 14.11 -12.20 -3.54
C LEU A 592 14.98 -11.48 -2.51
N LEU A 593 14.94 -10.14 -2.52
CA LEU A 593 15.51 -9.30 -1.48
C LEU A 593 14.41 -8.40 -0.89
N VAL A 594 14.13 -8.55 0.40
CA VAL A 594 13.15 -7.71 1.13
C VAL A 594 13.89 -6.61 1.90
N VAL A 595 13.45 -5.36 1.78
CA VAL A 595 14.15 -4.20 2.35
C VAL A 595 13.20 -3.31 3.16
N HIS A 596 13.47 -3.14 4.46
CA HIS A 596 12.63 -2.33 5.35
C HIS A 596 13.42 -1.65 6.47
N GLU A 597 12.92 -0.55 7.02
CA GLU A 597 13.67 0.24 8.01
C GLU A 597 13.48 -0.22 9.47
N ASP A 598 12.44 -0.99 9.78
CA ASP A 598 12.22 -1.56 11.11
C ASP A 598 13.31 -2.58 11.49
N ASN A 599 13.27 -3.08 12.72
CA ASN A 599 14.18 -4.10 13.26
C ASN A 599 14.29 -5.34 12.38
N LEU A 600 15.50 -5.87 12.27
CA LEU A 600 15.74 -7.16 11.63
C LEU A 600 15.00 -8.29 12.37
N THR A 601 15.13 -8.39 13.69
CA THR A 601 14.41 -9.41 14.46
C THR A 601 12.94 -9.05 14.58
N CYS A 602 12.06 -10.02 14.29
CA CYS A 602 10.61 -9.83 14.23
C CYS A 602 10.14 -8.72 13.26
N GLY A 603 11.01 -8.23 12.38
CA GLY A 603 10.62 -7.30 11.32
C GLY A 603 9.73 -7.97 10.28
N PHE A 604 8.88 -7.18 9.63
CA PHE A 604 7.88 -7.69 8.68
C PHE A 604 8.50 -8.42 7.47
N GLY A 605 9.77 -8.13 7.14
CA GLY A 605 10.47 -8.91 6.13
C GLY A 605 10.61 -10.40 6.48
N ALA A 606 10.59 -10.79 7.77
CA ALA A 606 10.56 -12.20 8.17
C ALA A 606 9.29 -12.90 7.68
N GLU A 607 8.12 -12.28 7.84
CA GLU A 607 6.82 -12.82 7.44
C GLU A 607 6.78 -13.10 5.94
N ILE A 608 7.28 -12.14 5.14
CA ILE A 608 7.36 -12.30 3.68
C ILE A 608 8.26 -13.47 3.30
N LEU A 609 9.45 -13.58 3.92
CA LEU A 609 10.36 -14.68 3.63
C LEU A 609 9.79 -16.04 4.07
N ALA A 610 9.14 -16.11 5.24
CA ALA A 610 8.46 -17.31 5.71
C ALA A 610 7.34 -17.74 4.75
N THR A 611 6.50 -16.78 4.34
CA THR A 611 5.41 -17.03 3.38
C THR A 611 5.93 -17.56 2.05
N VAL A 612 7.01 -16.96 1.51
CA VAL A 612 7.65 -17.44 0.29
C VAL A 612 8.24 -18.85 0.49
N ALA A 613 8.88 -19.12 1.62
CA ALA A 613 9.43 -20.44 1.92
C ALA A 613 8.36 -21.53 2.02
N GLU A 614 7.19 -21.20 2.57
CA GLU A 614 6.08 -22.14 2.75
C GLU A 614 5.25 -22.35 1.47
N LYS A 615 5.05 -21.29 0.68
CA LYS A 615 4.04 -21.28 -0.39
C LYS A 615 4.59 -21.22 -1.81
N ALA A 616 5.86 -20.83 -2.02
CA ALA A 616 6.44 -20.79 -3.35
C ALA A 616 6.55 -22.20 -3.95
N ARG A 617 6.23 -22.32 -5.24
CA ARG A 617 6.24 -23.59 -5.99
C ARG A 617 7.61 -23.91 -6.59
N VAL A 618 8.54 -22.97 -6.53
CA VAL A 618 9.92 -23.13 -7.02
C VAL A 618 10.91 -22.69 -5.93
N PRO A 619 12.14 -23.23 -5.92
CA PRO A 619 13.17 -22.73 -5.02
C PRO A 619 13.48 -21.26 -5.26
N VAL A 620 13.44 -20.44 -4.21
CA VAL A 620 13.78 -19.01 -4.24
C VAL A 620 14.97 -18.74 -3.31
N ALA A 621 16.04 -18.17 -3.85
CA ALA A 621 17.15 -17.67 -3.04
C ALA A 621 16.76 -16.32 -2.43
N MET A 622 16.75 -16.22 -1.11
CA MET A 622 16.16 -15.06 -0.44
C MET A 622 17.04 -14.46 0.66
N ARG A 623 16.99 -13.13 0.77
CA ARG A 623 17.65 -12.34 1.83
C ARG A 623 16.74 -11.19 2.25
N ARG A 624 17.08 -10.57 3.38
CA ARG A 624 16.47 -9.32 3.84
C ARG A 624 17.54 -8.35 4.31
N VAL A 625 17.30 -7.06 4.09
CA VAL A 625 18.14 -5.96 4.56
C VAL A 625 17.26 -5.05 5.41
N ALA A 626 17.65 -4.90 6.68
CA ALA A 626 16.89 -4.14 7.68
C ALA A 626 17.83 -3.50 8.69
N ARG A 627 17.31 -2.59 9.52
CA ARG A 627 18.07 -2.04 10.65
C ARG A 627 18.43 -3.18 11.62
N PRO A 628 19.67 -3.24 12.16
CA PRO A 628 19.98 -4.19 13.23
C PRO A 628 19.17 -3.88 14.50
N ASP A 629 19.13 -4.81 15.46
CA ASP A 629 18.32 -4.72 16.68
C ASP A 629 18.91 -3.70 17.69
N THR A 630 18.91 -2.42 17.31
CA THR A 630 19.45 -1.30 18.09
C THR A 630 18.63 -0.04 17.81
N THR A 631 18.88 1.03 18.56
CA THR A 631 18.23 2.33 18.35
C THR A 631 19.07 3.24 17.45
N LEU A 632 18.44 4.23 16.81
CA LEU A 632 19.13 5.14 15.91
C LEU A 632 19.79 6.30 16.70
N PRO A 633 21.11 6.50 16.60
CA PRO A 633 21.81 7.56 17.30
C PRO A 633 21.61 8.92 16.61
N CYS A 634 21.78 10.02 17.34
CA CYS A 634 21.76 11.37 16.74
C CYS A 634 22.99 11.66 15.86
N ASN A 635 24.05 10.85 15.96
CA ASN A 635 25.19 10.96 15.05
C ASN A 635 24.75 10.45 13.67
N PHE A 636 24.65 11.35 12.69
CA PHE A 636 24.11 11.01 11.39
C PHE A 636 24.90 9.97 10.60
N ALA A 637 26.23 9.94 10.74
CA ALA A 637 27.06 8.94 10.08
C ALA A 637 26.70 7.54 10.62
N ASN A 638 26.66 7.38 11.95
CA ASN A 638 26.24 6.14 12.58
C ASN A 638 24.77 5.80 12.26
N GLN A 639 23.88 6.79 12.23
CA GLN A 639 22.48 6.62 11.84
C GLN A 639 22.37 6.05 10.42
N SER A 640 23.13 6.61 9.48
CA SER A 640 23.14 6.19 8.08
C SER A 640 23.74 4.80 7.90
N GLU A 641 24.72 4.42 8.72
CA GLU A 641 25.33 3.09 8.72
C GLU A 641 24.39 2.01 9.26
N LEU A 642 23.51 2.35 10.22
CA LEU A 642 22.55 1.43 10.81
C LEU A 642 21.28 1.25 9.96
N LEU A 643 20.89 2.25 9.19
CA LEU A 643 19.72 2.16 8.31
C LEU A 643 20.04 1.37 7.03
N PRO A 644 19.05 0.70 6.41
CA PRO A 644 19.19 0.19 5.06
C PRO A 644 19.69 1.31 4.13
N SER A 645 20.74 1.01 3.38
CA SER A 645 21.48 2.00 2.58
C SER A 645 21.63 1.50 1.14
N PHE A 646 21.93 2.39 0.20
CA PHE A 646 22.14 1.98 -1.20
C PHE A 646 23.23 0.90 -1.29
N ARG A 647 24.32 1.10 -0.53
CA ARG A 647 25.44 0.16 -0.46
C ARG A 647 25.02 -1.22 0.06
N THR A 648 24.41 -1.27 1.24
CA THR A 648 24.04 -2.54 1.88
C THR A 648 23.02 -3.34 1.07
N ILE A 649 22.09 -2.66 0.40
CA ILE A 649 21.12 -3.29 -0.49
C ILE A 649 21.79 -3.82 -1.77
N LEU A 650 22.68 -3.04 -2.39
CA LEU A 650 23.40 -3.47 -3.59
C LEU A 650 24.32 -4.67 -3.31
N ASP A 651 25.06 -4.65 -2.21
CA ASP A 651 25.94 -5.76 -1.81
C ASP A 651 25.13 -7.04 -1.60
N ALA A 652 23.99 -6.96 -0.90
CA ALA A 652 23.11 -8.12 -0.70
C ALA A 652 22.48 -8.64 -2.00
N ALA A 653 22.10 -7.75 -2.93
CA ALA A 653 21.57 -8.13 -4.23
C ALA A 653 22.65 -8.78 -5.10
N ALA A 654 23.86 -8.20 -5.12
CA ALA A 654 25.01 -8.73 -5.82
C ALA A 654 25.40 -10.13 -5.32
N ASP A 655 25.36 -10.37 -4.00
CA ASP A 655 25.60 -11.69 -3.42
C ASP A 655 24.57 -12.73 -3.91
N LEU A 656 23.28 -12.40 -3.95
CA LEU A 656 22.23 -13.27 -4.49
C LEU A 656 22.41 -13.55 -5.99
N LEU A 657 22.94 -12.57 -6.72
CA LEU A 657 23.22 -12.63 -8.16
C LEU A 657 24.61 -13.19 -8.49
N ARG A 658 25.46 -13.41 -7.48
CA ARG A 658 26.88 -13.80 -7.61
C ARG A 658 27.72 -12.82 -8.46
N LEU A 659 27.50 -11.54 -8.24
CA LEU A 659 28.33 -10.46 -8.80
C LEU A 659 29.42 -10.06 -7.79
N ASP A 660 30.57 -9.65 -8.29
CA ASP A 660 31.58 -8.94 -7.50
C ASP A 660 31.28 -7.44 -7.51
N VAL A 661 31.33 -6.82 -6.33
CA VAL A 661 31.17 -5.37 -6.14
C VAL A 661 32.48 -4.77 -5.65
N GLU A 662 33.07 -3.87 -6.42
CA GLU A 662 34.20 -3.05 -5.99
C GLU A 662 33.69 -1.61 -5.74
N TRP A 663 33.88 -1.09 -4.53
CA TRP A 663 33.51 0.29 -4.18
C TRP A 663 34.71 1.22 -4.36
N ARG A 664 34.63 2.19 -5.27
CA ARG A 664 35.69 3.18 -5.51
C ARG A 664 35.36 4.51 -4.86
N GLU A 665 36.24 4.99 -4.00
CA GLU A 665 36.11 6.32 -3.39
C GLU A 665 36.28 7.43 -4.46
N PRO A 666 35.49 8.51 -4.40
CA PRO A 666 35.67 9.66 -5.28
C PRO A 666 37.02 10.34 -5.01
N ALA A 667 37.64 10.88 -6.06
CA ALA A 667 38.91 11.61 -5.95
C ALA A 667 38.82 12.72 -4.90
N ALA A 668 39.83 12.81 -4.03
CA ALA A 668 39.91 13.83 -2.98
C ALA A 668 39.70 15.23 -3.56
N ARG A 669 38.83 16.04 -2.92
CA ARG A 669 38.69 17.46 -3.28
C ARG A 669 40.05 18.15 -3.09
N PRO A 670 40.46 19.07 -3.99
CA PRO A 670 41.65 19.89 -3.77
C PRO A 670 41.51 20.68 -2.47
N GLU A 671 42.56 20.66 -1.65
CA GLU A 671 42.68 21.48 -0.44
C GLU A 671 43.05 22.92 -0.83
N ASP A 672 42.07 23.72 -1.27
CA ASP A 672 42.21 25.17 -1.26
C ASP A 672 41.71 25.71 0.08
N GLY A 673 42.41 26.67 0.68
CA GLY A 673 42.10 27.31 1.98
C GLY A 673 40.78 28.09 2.04
N THR A 674 39.75 27.64 1.33
CA THR A 674 38.39 28.18 1.30
C THR A 674 37.42 27.26 2.04
N ARG A 675 36.62 27.85 2.93
CA ARG A 675 35.51 27.21 3.66
C ARG A 675 34.18 27.63 3.06
N ILE A 676 33.35 26.67 2.70
CA ILE A 676 31.96 26.92 2.29
C ILE A 676 31.05 26.77 3.51
N ILE A 677 30.30 27.81 3.81
CA ILE A 677 29.22 27.85 4.79
C ILE A 677 27.93 27.63 4.01
N GLU A 678 27.22 26.57 4.35
CA GLU A 678 25.95 26.23 3.71
C GLU A 678 24.76 26.80 4.49
N ALA A 679 23.64 26.97 3.80
CA ALA A 679 22.36 27.29 4.41
C ALA A 679 21.99 26.23 5.46
N ILE A 680 21.63 26.67 6.66
CA ILE A 680 21.16 25.80 7.76
C ILE A 680 19.69 26.13 8.07
N GLY A 681 18.95 25.17 8.61
CA GLY A 681 17.57 25.37 9.07
C GLY A 681 17.50 25.73 10.57
N SER A 682 16.34 26.21 11.02
CA SER A 682 16.04 26.40 12.45
C SER A 682 15.77 25.07 13.18
N GLY A 683 15.44 24.02 12.43
CA GLY A 683 15.28 22.65 12.93
C GLY A 683 15.29 21.62 11.80
N PRO A 684 15.20 20.31 12.13
CA PRO A 684 15.34 19.22 11.15
C PRO A 684 14.20 19.13 10.12
N SER A 685 13.15 19.94 10.26
CA SER A 685 12.03 20.05 9.33
C SER A 685 12.28 21.03 8.18
N ASP A 686 13.31 21.87 8.25
CA ASP A 686 13.57 22.91 7.26
C ASP A 686 14.43 22.37 6.11
N GLU A 687 13.89 22.40 4.89
CA GLU A 687 14.61 22.00 3.66
C GLU A 687 15.12 23.19 2.87
N ALA A 688 14.61 24.38 3.14
CA ALA A 688 15.09 25.64 2.60
C ALA A 688 14.90 26.76 3.64
N VAL A 689 15.72 27.79 3.54
CA VAL A 689 15.66 29.01 4.35
C VAL A 689 15.73 30.21 3.43
N THR A 690 14.96 31.24 3.74
CA THR A 690 14.99 32.50 3.01
C THR A 690 16.03 33.40 3.65
N LEU A 691 16.96 33.92 2.87
CA LEU A 691 17.90 34.91 3.36
C LEU A 691 17.16 36.23 3.60
N VAL A 692 17.11 36.73 4.84
CA VAL A 692 16.46 38.01 5.14
C VAL A 692 17.40 39.16 4.83
N GLU A 693 18.63 39.10 5.36
CA GLU A 693 19.67 40.10 5.11
C GLU A 693 21.07 39.55 5.40
N TRP A 694 22.08 40.07 4.68
CA TRP A 694 23.48 39.87 4.99
C TRP A 694 23.96 40.90 6.03
N ARG A 695 24.80 40.47 6.97
CA ARG A 695 25.48 41.32 7.95
C ARG A 695 26.95 41.59 7.59
N VAL A 696 27.41 41.05 6.46
CA VAL A 696 28.80 41.10 5.99
C VAL A 696 28.84 41.28 4.46
N GLU A 697 29.96 41.76 3.95
CA GLU A 697 30.20 41.98 2.52
C GLU A 697 31.46 41.23 2.05
N PRO A 698 31.59 40.91 0.74
CA PRO A 698 32.84 40.39 0.18
C PRO A 698 34.06 41.25 0.54
N GLY A 699 35.15 40.61 0.99
CA GLY A 699 36.37 41.23 1.49
C GLY A 699 36.37 41.55 3.00
N ALA A 700 35.25 41.36 3.70
CA ALA A 700 35.19 41.58 5.15
C ALA A 700 35.86 40.45 5.94
N ASN A 701 36.66 40.80 6.95
CA ASN A 701 37.15 39.83 7.93
C ASN A 701 36.07 39.54 8.97
N VAL A 702 35.79 38.26 9.20
CA VAL A 702 34.81 37.77 10.19
C VAL A 702 35.50 36.94 11.26
N THR A 703 35.01 37.03 12.50
CA THR A 703 35.46 36.19 13.62
C THR A 703 34.44 35.10 13.94
N ARG A 704 34.90 33.97 14.46
CA ARG A 704 34.06 32.86 14.88
C ARG A 704 33.01 33.33 15.89
N GLY A 705 31.74 33.07 15.58
CA GLY A 705 30.58 33.49 16.38
C GLY A 705 29.95 34.82 15.94
N GLN A 706 30.63 35.62 15.11
CA GLN A 706 30.06 36.83 14.53
C GLN A 706 28.88 36.49 13.62
N VAL A 707 27.74 37.17 13.80
CA VAL A 707 26.58 36.99 12.92
C VAL A 707 26.92 37.51 11.52
N VAL A 708 26.74 36.64 10.53
CA VAL A 708 27.01 36.93 9.11
C VAL A 708 25.74 37.11 8.28
N ALA A 709 24.62 36.52 8.68
CA ALA A 709 23.33 36.68 8.00
C ALA A 709 22.16 36.44 8.95
N SER A 710 21.00 37.01 8.64
CA SER A 710 19.72 36.64 9.28
C SER A 710 18.90 35.80 8.29
N LEU A 711 18.41 34.65 8.73
CA LEU A 711 17.71 33.67 7.91
C LEU A 711 16.29 33.44 8.45
N GLU A 712 15.32 33.34 7.56
CA GLU A 712 13.95 32.96 7.87
C GLU A 712 13.73 31.50 7.48
N ALA A 713 13.50 30.67 8.48
CA ALA A 713 13.05 29.30 8.31
C ALA A 713 11.54 29.18 8.56
N THR A 714 10.97 28.02 8.24
CA THR A 714 9.52 27.74 8.36
C THR A 714 8.94 28.05 9.75
N LYS A 715 9.77 28.00 10.81
CA LYS A 715 9.34 28.10 12.21
C LYS A 715 9.81 29.37 12.93
N SER A 716 10.81 30.08 12.40
CA SER A 716 11.42 31.24 13.06
C SER A 716 12.41 31.96 12.16
N VAL A 717 12.62 33.25 12.42
CA VAL A 717 13.81 33.98 11.98
C VAL A 717 14.94 33.73 12.98
N PHE A 718 16.14 33.43 12.49
CA PHE A 718 17.32 33.19 13.33
C PHE A 718 18.60 33.70 12.65
N ASP A 719 19.64 33.92 13.45
CA ASP A 719 20.91 34.45 12.99
C ASP A 719 21.92 33.34 12.67
N LEU A 720 22.56 33.43 11.50
CA LEU A 720 23.67 32.59 11.09
C LEU A 720 25.00 33.25 11.50
N SER A 721 25.82 32.54 12.28
CA SER A 721 27.14 33.02 12.71
C SER A 721 28.29 32.33 11.98
N ALA A 722 29.42 33.03 11.80
CA ALA A 722 30.64 32.49 11.23
C ALA A 722 31.19 31.32 12.09
N PRO A 723 31.52 30.16 11.50
CA PRO A 723 32.00 28.98 12.23
C PRO A 723 33.51 29.03 12.52
N CYS A 724 34.25 29.90 11.85
CA CYS A 724 35.69 30.11 11.98
C CYS A 724 36.05 31.55 11.61
N ASP A 725 37.27 31.96 11.97
CA ASP A 725 37.84 33.23 11.53
C ASP A 725 38.20 33.14 10.03
N GLY A 726 38.03 34.23 9.28
CA GLY A 726 38.40 34.28 7.87
C GLY A 726 37.90 35.51 7.13
N GLU A 727 38.29 35.65 5.86
CA GLU A 727 37.85 36.72 4.97
C GLU A 727 36.69 36.22 4.09
N VAL A 728 35.63 37.02 3.95
CA VAL A 728 34.50 36.71 3.07
C VAL A 728 34.94 36.77 1.60
N ASP A 729 34.99 35.63 0.93
CA ASP A 729 35.36 35.54 -0.50
C ASP A 729 34.15 35.77 -1.41
N ARG A 730 33.01 35.12 -1.10
CA ARG A 730 31.82 35.17 -1.94
C ARG A 730 30.54 34.93 -1.17
N LEU A 731 29.50 35.71 -1.48
CA LEU A 731 28.11 35.47 -1.08
C LEU A 731 27.38 34.77 -2.24
N HIS A 732 26.65 33.69 -1.96
CA HIS A 732 26.02 32.84 -2.99
C HIS A 732 24.51 33.04 -3.12
N ALA A 733 23.92 33.96 -2.36
CA ALA A 733 22.48 34.22 -2.35
C ALA A 733 22.18 35.70 -2.10
N GLU A 734 21.07 36.19 -2.64
CA GLU A 734 20.58 37.56 -2.47
C GLU A 734 19.51 37.65 -1.37
N PRO A 735 19.39 38.77 -0.63
CA PRO A 735 18.28 38.98 0.30
C PRO A 735 16.91 38.77 -0.38
N GLY A 736 16.05 37.98 0.25
CA GLY A 736 14.77 37.49 -0.28
C GLY A 736 14.84 36.16 -1.04
N GLU A 737 16.04 35.63 -1.31
CA GLU A 737 16.23 34.35 -2.00
C GLU A 737 16.07 33.16 -1.04
N SER A 738 15.27 32.17 -1.45
CA SER A 738 15.09 30.91 -0.74
C SER A 738 16.17 29.91 -1.16
N VAL A 739 17.02 29.53 -0.21
CA VAL A 739 18.17 28.64 -0.41
C VAL A 739 17.93 27.30 0.28
N ALA A 740 18.07 26.20 -0.46
CA ALA A 740 17.94 24.87 0.13
C ALA A 740 19.01 24.61 1.21
N VAL A 741 18.59 24.04 2.34
CA VAL A 741 19.48 23.66 3.44
C VAL A 741 20.54 22.68 2.90
N GLY A 742 21.81 22.98 3.17
CA GLY A 742 22.94 22.23 2.61
C GLY A 742 23.51 22.80 1.29
N ARG A 743 22.95 23.87 0.72
CA ARG A 743 23.56 24.58 -0.42
C ARG A 743 24.52 25.67 0.06
N PRO A 744 25.60 25.97 -0.70
CA PRO A 744 26.51 27.07 -0.38
C PRO A 744 25.76 28.39 -0.21
N LEU A 745 25.99 29.07 0.91
CA LEU A 745 25.43 30.39 1.21
C LEU A 745 26.54 31.46 1.25
N LEU A 746 27.69 31.13 1.84
CA LEU A 746 28.84 32.01 2.01
C LEU A 746 30.16 31.22 1.84
N THR A 747 31.16 31.76 1.15
CA THR A 747 32.53 31.22 1.11
C THR A 747 33.48 32.13 1.88
N LEU A 748 34.27 31.56 2.79
CA LEU A 748 35.34 32.22 3.54
C LEU A 748 36.71 31.73 3.07
N ARG A 749 37.73 32.59 3.06
CA ARG A 749 39.15 32.19 3.04
C ARG A 749 39.66 32.17 4.49
N ALA A 750 40.15 31.04 4.96
CA ALA A 750 40.56 30.87 6.35
C ALA A 750 41.98 30.29 6.45
N GLU A 751 42.79 30.79 7.37
CA GLU A 751 44.11 30.22 7.69
C GLU A 751 43.93 28.89 8.46
N ARG A 752 44.78 27.90 8.13
CA ARG A 752 44.71 26.55 8.69
C ARG A 752 44.95 26.56 10.21
N SER A 753 43.90 26.35 10.99
CA SER A 753 43.85 25.47 12.18
C SER A 753 42.57 25.75 12.96
N GLU A 754 41.99 24.72 13.59
CA GLU A 754 40.79 24.75 14.44
C GLU A 754 39.41 24.70 13.76
N SER A 755 38.93 23.51 13.38
CA SER A 755 37.62 23.02 13.85
C SER A 755 37.24 21.65 13.27
N ARG A 756 36.45 20.93 14.08
CA ARG A 756 35.77 19.65 13.79
C ARG A 756 35.30 19.54 12.35
N VAL A 757 35.63 18.41 11.71
CA VAL A 757 35.04 17.97 10.44
C VAL A 757 33.52 17.95 10.60
N ARG A 758 32.82 18.59 9.65
CA ARG A 758 31.36 18.69 9.66
C ARG A 758 30.75 17.28 9.64
N ALA A 759 29.67 17.09 10.40
CA ALA A 759 28.91 15.84 10.34
C ALA A 759 28.47 15.61 8.89
N VAL A 760 28.75 14.41 8.38
CA VAL A 760 28.25 13.92 7.09
C VAL A 760 26.74 14.14 7.06
N ALA A 761 26.20 14.64 5.94
CA ALA A 761 24.76 14.92 5.77
C ALA A 761 24.10 14.01 4.70
N SER A 762 24.89 13.15 4.06
CA SER A 762 24.45 12.16 3.07
C SER A 762 25.40 10.95 3.06
N GLU A 763 24.94 9.79 2.60
CA GLU A 763 25.77 8.58 2.42
C GLU A 763 27.06 8.88 1.60
N SER A 764 28.15 8.16 1.89
CA SER A 764 29.42 8.27 1.16
C SER A 764 29.22 8.06 -0.35
N ALA A 765 29.87 8.89 -1.18
CA ALA A 765 29.74 8.93 -2.64
C ALA A 765 30.63 7.90 -3.37
N ALA A 766 30.91 6.75 -2.75
CA ALA A 766 31.65 5.67 -3.41
C ALA A 766 30.85 5.13 -4.61
N VAL A 767 31.53 4.95 -5.76
CA VAL A 767 30.91 4.47 -7.01
C VAL A 767 31.13 2.96 -7.12
N PRO A 768 30.06 2.15 -7.29
CA PRO A 768 30.19 0.71 -7.43
C PRO A 768 30.67 0.33 -8.85
N VAL A 769 31.57 -0.64 -8.92
CA VAL A 769 31.97 -1.33 -10.16
C VAL A 769 31.57 -2.79 -10.04
N LEU A 770 30.73 -3.26 -10.96
CA LEU A 770 30.16 -4.61 -10.95
C LEU A 770 30.87 -5.51 -11.96
N ALA A 771 31.27 -6.71 -11.56
CA ALA A 771 31.84 -7.74 -12.43
C ALA A 771 31.14 -9.10 -12.21
N ARG A 772 31.01 -9.91 -13.28
CA ARG A 772 30.44 -11.26 -13.19
C ARG A 772 31.51 -12.27 -12.77
N ARG A 773 31.21 -13.16 -11.81
CA ARG A 773 32.06 -14.30 -11.47
C ARG A 773 32.00 -15.40 -12.56
N PRO A 774 33.14 -15.95 -13.04
CA PRO A 774 33.16 -17.14 -13.89
C PRO A 774 32.63 -18.38 -13.13
N ASN A 775 31.91 -19.27 -13.82
CA ASN A 775 31.02 -20.23 -13.15
C ASN A 775 31.54 -21.68 -13.17
N ALA A 776 31.44 -22.37 -12.03
CA ALA A 776 31.58 -23.84 -11.92
C ALA A 776 30.36 -24.53 -11.28
N LEU A 777 29.37 -23.79 -10.76
CA LEU A 777 28.24 -24.35 -9.96
C LEU A 777 26.97 -23.49 -10.08
N ALA A 778 26.48 -23.22 -11.29
CA ALA A 778 25.22 -22.50 -11.48
C ALA A 778 24.07 -23.27 -10.81
N ILE A 779 23.30 -22.62 -9.94
CA ILE A 779 21.97 -23.11 -9.58
C ILE A 779 21.10 -22.80 -10.80
N HIS A 780 20.94 -23.81 -11.65
CA HIS A 780 19.91 -23.82 -12.66
C HIS A 780 18.58 -24.02 -11.94
N VAL A 781 17.68 -23.04 -12.06
CA VAL A 781 16.27 -23.26 -11.74
C VAL A 781 15.82 -24.37 -12.67
N ALA A 782 15.57 -25.55 -12.12
CA ALA A 782 14.90 -26.60 -12.85
C ALA A 782 13.49 -26.09 -13.16
N HIS A 783 13.28 -25.57 -14.36
CA HIS A 783 11.95 -25.61 -14.95
C HIS A 783 11.49 -27.07 -14.85
N ALA A 784 10.28 -27.27 -14.34
CA ALA A 784 9.70 -28.60 -14.17
C ALA A 784 9.99 -29.46 -15.41
N ASP A 785 10.94 -30.38 -15.27
CA ASP A 785 11.30 -31.38 -16.28
C ASP A 785 10.18 -32.42 -16.31
N GLY A 786 9.01 -32.00 -16.74
CA GLY A 786 8.35 -32.74 -17.81
C GLY A 786 8.91 -32.19 -19.11
N LYS A 787 10.19 -32.47 -19.42
CA LYS A 787 10.82 -32.11 -20.70
C LYS A 787 10.06 -32.80 -21.82
N ARG A 788 8.97 -32.20 -22.28
CA ARG A 788 8.60 -32.33 -23.68
C ARG A 788 9.72 -31.64 -24.43
N ARG A 789 10.56 -32.46 -25.07
CA ARG A 789 11.40 -32.01 -26.18
C ARG A 789 10.56 -31.07 -27.03
N MET A 790 11.05 -29.84 -27.26
CA MET A 790 10.41 -28.97 -28.25
C MET A 790 10.53 -29.64 -29.62
N TYR A 791 9.44 -29.65 -30.35
CA TYR A 791 9.41 -30.17 -31.70
C TYR A 791 10.17 -29.23 -32.62
N ASP A 792 10.98 -29.80 -33.52
CA ASP A 792 11.66 -29.01 -34.54
C ASP A 792 10.64 -28.32 -35.45
N VAL A 793 10.88 -27.05 -35.76
CA VAL A 793 10.05 -26.28 -36.69
C VAL A 793 10.90 -25.89 -37.89
N GLY A 794 10.42 -26.23 -39.08
CA GLY A 794 11.04 -25.91 -40.35
C GLY A 794 10.41 -24.70 -41.03
N VAL A 795 11.19 -24.01 -41.86
CA VAL A 795 10.77 -22.93 -42.75
C VAL A 795 10.95 -23.40 -44.19
N SER A 796 9.90 -23.28 -45.00
CA SER A 796 9.92 -23.59 -46.43
C SER A 796 10.76 -22.61 -47.25
N SER A 797 10.72 -22.78 -48.58
CA SER A 797 11.06 -21.69 -49.50
C SER A 797 10.14 -20.47 -49.25
N VAL A 798 10.57 -19.27 -49.68
CA VAL A 798 9.77 -18.05 -49.57
C VAL A 798 9.33 -17.60 -50.96
N ALA A 799 8.03 -17.43 -51.17
CA ALA A 799 7.49 -16.83 -52.37
C ALA A 799 7.13 -15.37 -52.12
N THR A 800 7.38 -14.50 -53.09
CA THR A 800 7.16 -13.05 -52.96
C THR A 800 6.45 -12.49 -54.18
N THR A 801 5.72 -11.40 -54.00
CA THR A 801 5.08 -10.65 -55.08
C THR A 801 5.13 -9.17 -54.73
N THR A 802 5.68 -8.36 -55.63
CA THR A 802 5.75 -6.89 -55.51
C THR A 802 4.59 -6.22 -56.23
N GLY A 803 4.41 -4.91 -56.01
CA GLY A 803 3.59 -4.09 -56.90
C GLY A 803 4.07 -4.12 -58.35
N GLY A 804 3.15 -4.00 -59.30
CA GLY A 804 3.44 -4.10 -60.74
C GLY A 804 4.14 -2.89 -61.35
N ARG A 805 4.28 -1.77 -60.63
CA ARG A 805 4.85 -0.51 -61.13
C ARG A 805 6.20 -0.22 -60.49
N VAL A 806 7.26 -0.12 -61.28
CA VAL A 806 8.57 0.37 -60.79
C VAL A 806 8.54 1.90 -60.70
N VAL A 807 8.93 2.44 -59.55
CA VAL A 807 8.96 3.87 -59.27
C VAL A 807 10.38 4.30 -58.92
N THR A 808 10.98 5.12 -59.79
CA THR A 808 12.34 5.65 -59.62
C THR A 808 12.33 6.91 -58.75
N ASN A 809 13.50 7.29 -58.21
CA ASN A 809 13.61 8.55 -57.45
C ASN A 809 13.30 9.78 -58.32
N GLU A 810 13.64 9.74 -59.61
CA GLU A 810 13.37 10.83 -60.56
C GLU A 810 11.87 11.04 -60.75
N GLU A 811 11.10 9.95 -60.84
CA GLU A 811 9.64 10.00 -60.97
C GLU A 811 8.97 10.61 -59.72
N LEU A 812 9.43 10.25 -58.52
CA LEU A 812 8.89 10.75 -57.25
C LEU A 812 9.12 12.26 -57.04
N LEU A 813 10.27 12.74 -57.48
CA LEU A 813 10.68 14.13 -57.31
C LEU A 813 10.01 15.06 -58.34
N GLY A 814 9.62 14.54 -59.51
CA GLY A 814 9.17 15.36 -60.63
C GLY A 814 10.26 16.35 -61.12
N LEU A 815 9.90 17.23 -62.06
CA LEU A 815 10.86 18.15 -62.71
C LEU A 815 11.27 19.36 -61.84
N HIS A 816 10.64 19.58 -60.67
CA HIS A 816 10.78 20.82 -59.89
C HIS A 816 10.99 20.63 -58.37
N ALA A 817 11.41 19.45 -57.91
CA ALA A 817 11.70 19.24 -56.48
C ALA A 817 13.04 19.88 -56.03
N PRO A 818 13.16 20.28 -54.75
CA PRO A 818 14.37 20.88 -54.18
C PRO A 818 15.54 19.90 -53.99
N MET A 819 15.40 18.62 -54.35
CA MET A 819 16.40 17.57 -54.16
C MET A 819 16.55 16.74 -55.44
N THR A 820 17.72 16.15 -55.64
CA THR A 820 18.01 15.25 -56.77
C THR A 820 17.78 13.78 -56.42
N SER A 821 17.65 12.91 -57.44
CA SER A 821 17.62 11.46 -57.28
C SER A 821 18.82 10.93 -56.47
N ASN A 822 20.00 11.56 -56.63
CA ASN A 822 21.21 11.23 -55.88
C ASN A 822 21.11 11.59 -54.40
N ASP A 823 20.36 12.63 -54.04
CA ASP A 823 20.17 13.01 -52.64
C ASP A 823 19.27 12.03 -51.91
N VAL A 824 18.22 11.51 -52.57
CA VAL A 824 17.39 10.41 -52.05
C VAL A 824 18.25 9.15 -51.85
N LEU A 825 19.07 8.80 -52.84
CA LEU A 825 19.96 7.64 -52.76
C LEU A 825 20.96 7.78 -51.60
N ARG A 826 21.59 8.96 -51.42
CA ARG A 826 22.50 9.22 -50.30
C ARG A 826 21.80 9.17 -48.94
N ARG A 827 20.56 9.66 -48.85
CA ARG A 827 19.81 9.77 -47.60
C ARG A 827 19.22 8.43 -47.15
N THR A 828 18.79 7.61 -48.09
CA THR A 828 17.98 6.40 -47.82
C THR A 828 18.64 5.10 -48.29
N GLY A 829 19.53 5.17 -49.28
CA GLY A 829 20.08 4.04 -50.02
C GLY A 829 19.12 3.42 -51.04
N ILE A 830 17.96 4.01 -51.29
CA ILE A 830 16.93 3.51 -52.19
C ILE A 830 17.09 4.17 -53.56
N GLU A 831 17.10 3.35 -54.62
CA GLU A 831 17.17 3.81 -56.01
C GLU A 831 15.81 3.71 -56.70
N GLN A 832 15.13 2.60 -56.45
CA GLN A 832 13.79 2.31 -56.94
C GLN A 832 12.97 1.56 -55.89
N ARG A 833 11.65 1.56 -56.08
CA ARG A 833 10.70 0.76 -55.31
C ARG A 833 9.57 0.29 -56.22
N TYR A 834 8.76 -0.65 -55.74
CA TYR A 834 7.62 -1.18 -56.47
C TYR A 834 6.33 -0.67 -55.83
N TRP A 835 5.43 -0.07 -56.62
CA TRP A 835 4.09 0.32 -56.18
C TRP A 835 3.05 -0.50 -56.92
N ALA A 836 1.90 -0.72 -56.29
CA ALA A 836 0.77 -1.38 -56.95
C ALA A 836 0.27 -0.58 -58.16
N LEU A 837 -0.10 -1.29 -59.22
CA LEU A 837 -0.83 -0.75 -60.35
C LEU A 837 -2.30 -0.46 -59.96
N PRO A 838 -3.00 0.46 -60.66
CA PRO A 838 -4.44 0.61 -60.50
C PRO A 838 -5.16 -0.73 -60.67
N GLY A 839 -5.85 -1.18 -59.63
CA GLY A 839 -6.57 -2.46 -59.59
C GLY A 839 -5.83 -3.62 -58.91
N GLU A 840 -4.54 -3.49 -58.61
CA GLU A 840 -3.84 -4.43 -57.72
C GLU A 840 -4.24 -4.17 -56.27
N THR A 841 -4.52 -5.25 -55.52
CA THR A 841 -4.93 -5.19 -54.11
C THR A 841 -3.96 -5.99 -53.24
N ALA A 842 -3.83 -5.61 -51.97
CA ALA A 842 -3.00 -6.35 -51.01
C ALA A 842 -3.38 -7.85 -50.96
N VAL A 843 -4.69 -8.16 -50.93
CA VAL A 843 -5.22 -9.52 -50.98
C VAL A 843 -4.82 -10.24 -52.27
N GLY A 844 -4.93 -9.59 -53.42
CA GLY A 844 -4.60 -10.19 -54.71
C GLY A 844 -3.10 -10.51 -54.86
N LEU A 845 -2.23 -9.59 -54.42
CA LEU A 845 -0.79 -9.82 -54.43
C LEU A 845 -0.39 -10.92 -53.44
N ALA A 846 -0.95 -10.91 -52.23
CA ALA A 846 -0.72 -11.94 -51.22
C ALA A 846 -1.22 -13.33 -51.68
N ALA A 847 -2.40 -13.40 -52.32
CA ALA A 847 -2.92 -14.63 -52.90
C ALA A 847 -2.00 -15.15 -54.01
N LYS A 848 -1.41 -14.27 -54.84
CA LYS A 848 -0.44 -14.66 -55.88
C LYS A 848 0.84 -15.24 -55.27
N ALA A 849 1.38 -14.61 -54.22
CA ALA A 849 2.54 -15.15 -53.49
C ALA A 849 2.22 -16.52 -52.85
N CYS A 850 1.06 -16.65 -52.22
CA CYS A 850 0.59 -17.89 -51.62
C CYS A 850 0.40 -19.00 -52.66
N TRP A 851 -0.26 -18.73 -53.79
CA TRP A 851 -0.40 -19.70 -54.88
C TRP A 851 0.95 -20.17 -55.42
N SER A 852 1.89 -19.23 -55.64
CA SER A 852 3.23 -19.58 -56.08
C SER A 852 3.97 -20.45 -55.06
N LEU A 853 3.78 -20.23 -53.76
CA LEU A 853 4.40 -21.06 -52.74
C LEU A 853 3.74 -22.44 -52.66
N LEU A 854 2.41 -22.48 -52.58
CA LEU A 854 1.65 -23.73 -52.48
C LEU A 854 1.93 -24.65 -53.68
N ASP A 855 2.07 -24.10 -54.89
CA ASP A 855 2.45 -24.87 -56.08
C ASP A 855 3.89 -25.41 -55.98
N ARG A 856 4.86 -24.57 -55.58
CA ARG A 856 6.26 -25.00 -55.36
C ARG A 856 6.38 -26.08 -54.30
N GLU A 857 5.65 -25.92 -53.21
CA GLU A 857 5.58 -26.86 -52.10
C GLU A 857 4.59 -28.01 -52.41
N ARG A 858 3.89 -28.03 -53.53
CA ARG A 858 2.90 -29.07 -53.88
C ARG A 858 1.88 -29.33 -52.75
N LEU A 859 1.37 -28.26 -52.16
CA LEU A 859 0.37 -28.28 -51.09
C LEU A 859 -0.96 -27.75 -51.61
N LEU A 860 -2.05 -28.33 -51.12
CA LEU A 860 -3.39 -27.77 -51.22
C LEU A 860 -3.68 -26.93 -49.98
N ILE A 861 -4.70 -26.07 -50.07
CA ILE A 861 -5.13 -25.24 -48.94
C ILE A 861 -5.60 -26.11 -47.77
N ASP A 862 -6.25 -27.24 -48.08
CA ASP A 862 -6.73 -28.20 -47.09
C ASP A 862 -5.60 -28.97 -46.38
N ASP A 863 -4.34 -28.84 -46.84
CA ASP A 863 -3.16 -29.41 -46.16
C ASP A 863 -2.59 -28.49 -45.06
N LEU A 864 -3.14 -27.27 -44.93
CA LEU A 864 -2.73 -26.29 -43.93
C LEU A 864 -3.58 -26.40 -42.66
N ASP A 865 -3.03 -25.99 -41.53
CA ASP A 865 -3.70 -25.97 -40.22
C ASP A 865 -4.00 -24.56 -39.69
N LEU A 866 -3.22 -23.58 -40.16
CA LEU A 866 -3.30 -22.20 -39.71
C LEU A 866 -2.78 -21.23 -40.78
N VAL A 867 -3.47 -20.09 -40.95
CA VAL A 867 -3.00 -18.94 -41.72
C VAL A 867 -2.77 -17.76 -40.79
N ILE A 868 -1.55 -17.23 -40.79
CA ILE A 868 -1.20 -16.02 -40.05
C ILE A 868 -0.83 -14.95 -41.05
N CYS A 869 -1.52 -13.81 -41.04
CA CYS A 869 -1.15 -12.67 -41.86
C CYS A 869 -0.52 -11.55 -41.04
N ALA A 870 0.78 -11.29 -41.24
CA ALA A 870 1.44 -10.10 -40.73
C ALA A 870 1.22 -8.92 -41.69
N THR A 871 0.52 -7.88 -41.22
CA THR A 871 0.28 -6.67 -42.02
C THR A 871 0.12 -5.45 -41.12
N THR A 872 0.61 -4.30 -41.58
CA THR A 872 0.28 -2.99 -40.98
C THR A 872 -0.61 -2.14 -41.86
N SER A 873 -1.03 -2.66 -43.01
CA SER A 873 -1.88 -2.01 -43.99
C SER A 873 -3.11 -2.86 -44.32
N PRO A 874 -3.88 -3.34 -43.31
CA PRO A 874 -5.05 -4.16 -43.57
C PRO A 874 -6.11 -3.36 -44.33
N THR A 875 -6.82 -4.04 -45.22
CA THR A 875 -7.91 -3.46 -46.02
C THR A 875 -9.16 -3.14 -45.20
N SER A 876 -9.36 -3.86 -44.09
CA SER A 876 -10.47 -3.69 -43.15
C SER A 876 -10.09 -4.21 -41.77
N VAL A 877 -10.72 -3.69 -40.71
CA VAL A 877 -10.60 -4.25 -39.35
C VAL A 877 -11.24 -5.63 -39.24
N THR A 878 -12.36 -5.84 -39.95
CA THR A 878 -13.04 -7.14 -40.07
C THR A 878 -13.72 -7.24 -41.45
N PRO A 879 -13.65 -8.39 -42.14
CA PRO A 879 -12.88 -9.58 -41.80
C PRO A 879 -11.36 -9.32 -41.85
N SER A 880 -10.58 -10.13 -41.13
CA SER A 880 -9.11 -10.05 -41.12
C SER A 880 -8.53 -10.27 -42.52
N MET A 881 -7.35 -9.71 -42.78
CA MET A 881 -6.61 -9.88 -44.03
C MET A 881 -6.29 -11.35 -44.29
N ALA A 882 -5.96 -12.12 -43.24
CA ALA A 882 -5.79 -13.58 -43.30
C ALA A 882 -7.06 -14.30 -43.82
N CYS A 883 -8.25 -13.92 -43.33
CA CYS A 883 -9.52 -14.49 -43.81
C CYS A 883 -9.81 -14.10 -45.27
N GLN A 884 -9.45 -12.88 -45.68
CA GLN A 884 -9.62 -12.43 -47.07
C GLN A 884 -8.67 -13.18 -48.02
N VAL A 885 -7.41 -13.37 -47.62
CA VAL A 885 -6.43 -14.18 -48.37
C VAL A 885 -6.92 -15.63 -48.46
N LEU A 886 -7.38 -16.21 -47.36
CA LEU A 886 -7.95 -17.56 -47.36
C LEU A 886 -9.16 -17.66 -48.31
N SER A 887 -10.05 -16.67 -48.31
CA SER A 887 -11.18 -16.62 -49.24
C SER A 887 -10.74 -16.51 -50.70
N ALA A 888 -9.66 -15.77 -50.99
CA ALA A 888 -9.10 -15.64 -52.33
C ALA A 888 -8.45 -16.96 -52.79
N LEU A 889 -7.76 -17.66 -51.89
CA LEU A 889 -7.17 -18.98 -52.15
C LEU A 889 -8.26 -20.04 -52.37
N ALA A 890 -9.35 -20.02 -51.61
CA ALA A 890 -10.43 -21.01 -51.76
C ALA A 890 -11.23 -20.88 -53.07
N ASN A 891 -10.99 -19.85 -53.90
CA ASN A 891 -11.69 -19.60 -55.18
C ASN A 891 -13.22 -19.70 -55.05
N ARG A 892 -13.79 -19.20 -53.93
CA ARG A 892 -15.23 -19.27 -53.57
C ARG A 892 -15.80 -20.67 -53.34
N ARG A 893 -14.98 -21.71 -53.19
CA ARG A 893 -15.45 -23.02 -52.68
C ARG A 893 -15.74 -22.87 -51.19
N THR A 894 -16.99 -23.11 -50.80
CA THR A 894 -17.43 -23.12 -49.40
C THR A 894 -17.07 -24.47 -48.78
N GLY A 895 -16.11 -24.53 -47.85
CA GLY A 895 -15.82 -25.79 -47.14
C GLY A 895 -14.53 -25.91 -46.31
N SER A 896 -13.49 -25.07 -46.49
CA SER A 896 -12.26 -25.20 -45.70
C SER A 896 -12.41 -24.55 -44.31
N TYR A 897 -12.39 -25.36 -43.26
CA TYR A 897 -12.42 -24.91 -41.86
C TYR A 897 -11.00 -24.73 -41.33
N LEU A 898 -10.39 -23.58 -41.62
CA LEU A 898 -9.01 -23.27 -41.26
C LEU A 898 -8.94 -22.11 -40.27
N GLN A 899 -8.03 -22.17 -39.29
CA GLN A 899 -7.77 -21.03 -38.41
C GLN A 899 -7.07 -19.92 -39.20
N ALA A 900 -7.52 -18.68 -39.07
CA ALA A 900 -6.95 -17.54 -39.78
C ALA A 900 -7.05 -16.24 -38.98
N TYR A 901 -5.93 -15.55 -38.75
CA TYR A 901 -5.91 -14.26 -38.05
C TYR A 901 -4.73 -13.36 -38.47
N ASP A 902 -4.87 -12.08 -38.17
CA ASP A 902 -3.84 -11.08 -38.44
C ASP A 902 -2.93 -10.84 -37.24
N ILE A 903 -1.69 -10.45 -37.50
CA ILE A 903 -0.75 -9.88 -36.53
C ILE A 903 -0.35 -8.49 -37.02
N ASN A 904 -0.65 -7.48 -36.20
CA ASN A 904 -0.20 -6.12 -36.42
C ASN A 904 0.96 -5.78 -35.48
N ALA A 905 2.19 -5.91 -35.98
CA ALA A 905 3.41 -5.47 -35.31
C ALA A 905 4.35 -4.74 -36.29
N ALA A 906 3.74 -4.01 -37.25
CA ALA A 906 4.44 -3.25 -38.28
C ALA A 906 5.59 -4.04 -38.92
N CYS A 907 6.75 -3.40 -39.11
CA CYS A 907 7.92 -4.00 -39.73
C CYS A 907 8.49 -5.24 -39.00
N SER A 908 8.12 -5.46 -37.73
CA SER A 908 8.49 -6.68 -36.98
C SER A 908 7.48 -7.82 -37.10
N GLY A 909 6.36 -7.60 -37.81
CA GLY A 909 5.24 -8.53 -37.93
C GLY A 909 5.63 -9.93 -38.40
N TYR A 910 6.58 -10.06 -39.33
CA TYR A 910 7.04 -11.38 -39.78
C TYR A 910 7.63 -12.22 -38.64
N LEU A 911 8.44 -11.64 -37.76
CA LEU A 911 9.03 -12.35 -36.62
C LEU A 911 7.97 -12.73 -35.57
N TYR A 912 6.98 -11.87 -35.36
CA TYR A 912 5.83 -12.19 -34.50
C TYR A 912 5.01 -13.36 -35.07
N ALA A 913 4.78 -13.37 -36.39
CA ALA A 913 4.10 -14.47 -37.06
C ALA A 913 4.91 -15.78 -37.02
N LEU A 914 6.24 -15.71 -37.19
CA LEU A 914 7.12 -16.87 -37.03
C LEU A 914 7.04 -17.47 -35.62
N GLN A 915 7.05 -16.65 -34.55
CA GLN A 915 6.92 -17.18 -33.18
C GLN A 915 5.54 -17.77 -32.95
N SER A 916 4.47 -17.09 -33.37
CA SER A 916 3.11 -17.58 -33.19
C SER A 916 2.88 -18.92 -33.90
N GLY A 917 3.41 -19.07 -35.12
CA GLY A 917 3.39 -20.35 -35.84
C GLY A 917 4.30 -21.41 -35.20
N PHE A 918 5.50 -21.03 -34.70
CA PHE A 918 6.37 -21.93 -33.96
C PHE A 918 5.66 -22.52 -32.73
N ASP A 919 5.03 -21.68 -31.93
CA ASP A 919 4.34 -22.08 -30.70
C ASP A 919 3.10 -22.94 -31.00
N PHE A 920 2.38 -22.65 -32.07
CA PHE A 920 1.29 -23.52 -32.55
C PHE A 920 1.80 -24.93 -32.87
N LEU A 921 2.91 -25.04 -33.60
CA LEU A 921 3.52 -26.31 -33.98
C LEU A 921 4.11 -27.10 -32.81
N GLN A 922 4.40 -26.46 -31.67
CA GLN A 922 4.74 -27.19 -30.44
C GLN A 922 3.57 -28.04 -29.91
N SER A 923 2.33 -27.70 -30.25
CA SER A 923 1.14 -28.49 -29.93
C SER A 923 0.68 -29.41 -31.05
N ARG A 924 1.16 -29.19 -32.29
CA ARG A 924 0.82 -29.94 -33.51
C ARG A 924 2.07 -30.20 -34.37
N PRO A 925 2.91 -31.19 -34.01
CA PRO A 925 4.14 -31.49 -34.73
C PRO A 925 3.94 -32.02 -36.15
N ASP A 926 2.72 -32.41 -36.52
CA ASP A 926 2.31 -32.79 -37.88
C ASP A 926 1.68 -31.63 -38.68
N GLY A 927 1.57 -30.45 -38.07
CA GLY A 927 0.87 -29.32 -38.67
C GLY A 927 1.69 -28.53 -39.69
N ARG A 928 0.99 -27.69 -40.45
CA ARG A 928 1.56 -26.72 -41.41
C ARG A 928 0.94 -25.34 -41.25
N VAL A 929 1.76 -24.33 -41.01
CA VAL A 929 1.31 -22.94 -40.81
C VAL A 929 1.72 -22.08 -42.00
N LEU A 930 0.76 -21.46 -42.67
CA LEU A 930 1.02 -20.48 -43.72
C LEU A 930 1.19 -19.09 -43.11
N VAL A 931 2.41 -18.56 -43.14
CA VAL A 931 2.75 -17.19 -42.74
C VAL A 931 2.77 -16.31 -43.98
N VAL A 932 1.90 -15.30 -43.99
CA VAL A 932 1.74 -14.34 -45.08
C VAL A 932 2.17 -12.97 -44.59
N THR A 933 2.94 -12.23 -45.38
CA THR A 933 3.10 -10.78 -45.22
C THR A 933 2.38 -10.07 -46.34
N ALA A 934 1.68 -8.99 -46.04
CA ALA A 934 0.92 -8.26 -47.05
C ALA A 934 0.97 -6.76 -46.79
N GLU A 935 1.80 -6.07 -47.56
CA GLU A 935 2.05 -4.64 -47.36
C GLU A 935 1.77 -3.86 -48.63
N LEU A 936 0.76 -3.00 -48.55
CA LEU A 936 0.39 -2.02 -49.57
C LEU A 936 0.45 -0.63 -48.94
N LEU A 937 1.65 -0.07 -48.90
CA LEU A 937 1.99 1.15 -48.17
C LEU A 937 1.93 2.39 -49.05
N SER A 938 2.10 2.24 -50.38
CA SER A 938 2.09 3.37 -51.31
C SER A 938 0.83 4.26 -51.23
N PRO A 939 -0.40 3.74 -50.98
CA PRO A 939 -1.58 4.58 -50.81
C PRO A 939 -1.58 5.37 -49.50
N LEU A 940 -0.77 4.97 -48.52
CA LEU A 940 -0.68 5.58 -47.18
C LEU A 940 0.39 6.68 -47.12
N LEU A 941 1.04 7.00 -48.24
CA LEU A 941 2.07 8.02 -48.32
C LEU A 941 1.46 9.39 -48.61
N ASN A 942 1.93 10.41 -47.89
CA ASN A 942 1.63 11.80 -48.24
C ASN A 942 2.67 12.27 -49.27
N PRO A 943 2.29 12.60 -50.52
CA PRO A 943 3.24 13.06 -51.53
C PRO A 943 4.00 14.33 -51.14
N ASN A 944 3.45 15.13 -50.21
CA ASN A 944 4.07 16.35 -49.71
C ASN A 944 4.99 16.11 -48.49
N ASP A 945 4.97 14.92 -47.90
CA ASP A 945 5.88 14.55 -46.82
C ASP A 945 7.06 13.77 -47.40
N PHE A 946 8.14 14.49 -47.65
CA PHE A 946 9.35 13.92 -48.23
C PHE A 946 10.03 12.90 -47.31
N ASP A 947 9.87 13.01 -45.99
CA ASP A 947 10.57 12.14 -45.04
C ASP A 947 10.00 10.71 -45.03
N THR A 948 8.78 10.53 -45.53
CA THR A 948 8.11 9.22 -45.62
C THR A 948 7.85 8.76 -47.06
N SER A 949 7.48 9.65 -47.97
CA SER A 949 7.08 9.31 -49.35
C SER A 949 8.16 8.64 -50.20
N ILE A 950 9.44 8.86 -49.89
CA ILE A 950 10.57 8.29 -50.65
C ILE A 950 10.95 6.87 -50.21
N LEU A 951 10.43 6.38 -49.08
CA LEU A 951 10.94 5.19 -48.41
C LEU A 951 10.23 3.90 -48.81
N PHE A 952 8.90 3.94 -48.93
CA PHE A 952 8.11 2.73 -48.89
C PHE A 952 7.83 2.14 -50.28
N GLY A 953 7.89 0.82 -50.35
CA GLY A 953 7.44 0.00 -51.47
C GLY A 953 6.36 -0.99 -51.03
N ASP A 954 5.68 -1.55 -52.03
CA ASP A 954 4.61 -2.52 -51.86
C ASP A 954 5.10 -3.93 -52.17
N ALA A 955 4.93 -4.84 -51.21
CA ALA A 955 5.27 -6.24 -51.39
C ALA A 955 4.49 -7.14 -50.46
N THR A 956 4.37 -8.39 -50.89
CA THR A 956 3.76 -9.48 -50.15
C THR A 956 4.67 -10.70 -50.19
N SER A 957 4.60 -11.54 -49.17
CA SER A 957 5.31 -12.81 -49.13
C SER A 957 4.43 -13.92 -48.57
N ALA A 958 4.81 -15.15 -48.88
CA ALA A 958 4.28 -16.35 -48.26
C ALA A 958 5.43 -17.27 -47.85
N THR A 959 5.29 -17.89 -46.68
CA THR A 959 6.20 -18.90 -46.12
C THR A 959 5.38 -19.97 -45.41
N VAL A 960 5.69 -21.25 -45.57
CA VAL A 960 5.11 -22.34 -44.78
C VAL A 960 6.07 -22.70 -43.65
N LEU A 961 5.54 -22.83 -42.44
CA LEU A 961 6.21 -23.46 -41.33
C LEU A 961 5.77 -24.90 -41.21
N TYR A 962 6.75 -25.80 -41.16
CA TYR A 962 6.54 -27.24 -41.04
C TYR A 962 6.78 -27.67 -39.59
N GLY A 963 5.83 -28.41 -39.01
CA GLY A 963 6.10 -29.15 -37.77
C GLY A 963 7.14 -30.26 -37.99
N GLU A 964 7.63 -30.84 -36.89
CA GLU A 964 8.71 -31.84 -36.89
C GLU A 964 8.48 -33.01 -37.86
N SER A 965 7.22 -33.43 -38.06
CA SER A 965 6.86 -34.53 -38.95
C SER A 965 7.10 -34.23 -40.45
N HIS A 966 7.35 -32.97 -40.79
CA HIS A 966 7.59 -32.47 -42.15
C HIS A 966 8.90 -31.68 -42.27
N ILE A 967 9.81 -31.86 -41.31
CA ILE A 967 11.07 -31.09 -41.24
C ILE A 967 11.99 -31.34 -42.44
N ASP A 968 11.87 -32.51 -43.07
CA ASP A 968 12.59 -32.91 -44.30
C ASP A 968 12.24 -32.03 -45.51
N ARG A 969 11.08 -31.36 -45.46
CA ARG A 969 10.63 -30.42 -46.49
C ARG A 969 11.11 -28.99 -46.27
N ALA A 970 11.73 -28.70 -45.14
CA ALA A 970 12.17 -27.36 -44.78
C ALA A 970 13.52 -27.01 -45.43
N GLN A 971 13.65 -25.76 -45.88
CA GLN A 971 14.93 -25.21 -46.33
C GLN A 971 15.79 -24.71 -45.16
N ALA A 972 15.18 -24.36 -44.03
CA ALA A 972 15.89 -23.99 -42.82
C ALA A 972 15.11 -24.41 -41.58
N GLN A 973 15.81 -24.74 -40.50
CA GLN A 973 15.21 -24.91 -39.18
C GLN A 973 15.06 -23.54 -38.52
N LEU A 974 13.89 -23.28 -37.95
CA LEU A 974 13.58 -22.10 -37.15
C LEU A 974 13.84 -22.38 -35.67
N TYR A 975 14.74 -21.62 -35.07
CA TYR A 975 14.74 -21.50 -33.61
C TYR A 975 13.64 -20.55 -33.16
N ARG A 976 13.02 -20.82 -32.01
CA ARG A 976 11.94 -20.00 -31.47
C ARG A 976 12.36 -18.52 -31.44
N PRO A 977 11.69 -17.63 -32.20
CA PRO A 977 12.05 -16.21 -32.22
C PRO A 977 11.94 -15.57 -30.84
N GLU A 978 12.68 -14.48 -30.62
CA GLU A 978 12.63 -13.63 -29.44
C GLU A 978 11.87 -12.35 -29.78
N LEU A 979 10.88 -11.98 -28.96
CA LEU A 979 10.04 -10.81 -29.18
C LEU A 979 10.07 -9.90 -27.94
N SER A 980 9.94 -8.59 -28.16
CA SER A 980 9.87 -7.58 -27.10
C SER A 980 9.18 -6.31 -27.62
N ALA A 981 8.81 -5.39 -26.73
CA ALA A 981 8.26 -4.09 -27.09
C ALA A 981 8.60 -3.04 -26.02
N ASN A 982 8.64 -1.77 -26.43
CA ASN A 982 8.68 -0.62 -25.52
C ASN A 982 7.36 0.14 -25.62
N ALA A 983 6.83 0.63 -24.49
CA ALA A 983 5.59 1.40 -24.49
C ALA A 983 5.75 2.71 -25.29
N GLU A 984 4.89 2.91 -26.30
CA GLU A 984 4.86 4.10 -27.15
C GLU A 984 3.41 4.40 -27.53
N ASP A 985 3.04 5.68 -27.56
CA ASP A 985 1.67 6.17 -27.71
C ASP A 985 1.28 6.48 -29.18
N GLY A 986 2.14 6.12 -30.14
CA GLY A 986 1.98 6.44 -31.56
C GLY A 986 2.53 7.81 -31.97
N SER A 987 3.08 8.61 -31.05
CA SER A 987 3.60 9.97 -31.34
C SER A 987 4.92 9.99 -32.11
N THR A 988 5.56 8.83 -32.29
CA THR A 988 6.88 8.68 -32.92
C THR A 988 6.84 7.97 -34.25
N LEU A 989 6.05 6.90 -34.39
CA LEU A 989 5.87 6.15 -35.63
C LEU A 989 4.46 5.56 -35.63
N SER A 990 3.63 6.01 -36.57
CA SER A 990 2.24 5.56 -36.71
C SER A 990 1.92 5.25 -38.17
N VAL A 991 1.24 4.13 -38.38
CA VAL A 991 0.72 3.68 -39.68
C VAL A 991 -0.81 3.59 -39.56
N PRO A 992 -1.57 4.55 -40.13
CA PRO A 992 -3.03 4.56 -40.05
C PRO A 992 -3.67 3.62 -41.07
N LEU A 993 -4.98 3.36 -40.93
CA LEU A 993 -5.78 2.76 -42.00
C LEU A 993 -5.89 3.73 -43.19
N ALA A 994 -6.15 3.21 -44.38
CA ALA A 994 -6.19 3.99 -45.62
C ALA A 994 -7.14 5.20 -45.62
N HIS A 995 -8.15 5.20 -44.75
CA HIS A 995 -9.11 6.31 -44.62
C HIS A 995 -8.82 7.24 -43.43
N ASP A 996 -7.86 6.90 -42.56
CA ASP A 996 -7.59 7.58 -41.29
C ASP A 996 -6.36 8.51 -41.34
N GLY A 997 -5.64 8.55 -42.47
CA GLY A 997 -4.56 9.50 -42.71
C GLY A 997 -3.35 8.89 -43.43
N TYR A 998 -2.19 9.51 -43.23
CA TYR A 998 -0.92 9.12 -43.83
C TYR A 998 0.07 8.62 -42.78
N ILE A 999 1.05 7.81 -43.19
CA ILE A 999 2.16 7.38 -42.34
C ILE A 999 2.89 8.60 -41.79
N ARG A 1000 3.19 8.60 -40.48
CA ARG A 1000 3.96 9.66 -39.80
C ARG A 1000 5.09 9.07 -38.99
N MET A 1001 6.27 9.70 -39.05
CA MET A 1001 7.38 9.30 -38.19
C MET A 1001 8.35 10.43 -37.83
N LYS A 1002 9.01 10.30 -36.67
CA LYS A 1002 10.13 11.15 -36.24
C LYS A 1002 11.46 10.44 -36.51
N GLY A 1003 11.98 10.60 -37.74
CA GLY A 1003 13.11 9.81 -38.26
C GLY A 1003 14.36 9.73 -37.36
N ARG A 1004 14.74 10.82 -36.66
CA ARG A 1004 15.90 10.82 -35.77
C ARG A 1004 15.71 9.93 -34.53
N ARG A 1005 14.52 9.93 -33.93
CA ARG A 1005 14.19 9.07 -32.77
C ARG A 1005 14.10 7.61 -33.19
N VAL A 1006 13.42 7.35 -34.32
CA VAL A 1006 13.32 6.01 -34.92
C VAL A 1006 14.70 5.41 -35.19
N PHE A 1007 15.63 6.18 -35.76
CA PHE A 1007 16.99 5.71 -36.06
C PHE A 1007 17.72 5.17 -34.82
N THR A 1008 17.75 5.96 -33.73
CA THR A 1008 18.50 5.60 -32.52
C THR A 1008 17.93 4.35 -31.85
N GLU A 1009 16.61 4.27 -31.73
CA GLU A 1009 15.92 3.14 -31.09
C GLU A 1009 16.05 1.86 -31.93
N ALA A 1010 15.86 1.96 -33.25
CA ALA A 1010 15.94 0.83 -34.15
C ALA A 1010 17.31 0.14 -34.08
N VAL A 1011 18.41 0.89 -34.16
CA VAL A 1011 19.77 0.32 -34.11
C VAL A 1011 20.08 -0.33 -32.77
N ARG A 1012 19.72 0.31 -31.65
CA ARG A 1012 19.95 -0.24 -30.31
C ARG A 1012 19.16 -1.53 -30.10
N ALA A 1013 17.86 -1.50 -30.39
CA ALA A 1013 16.96 -2.57 -30.02
C ALA A 1013 17.07 -3.80 -30.93
N MET A 1014 17.37 -3.63 -32.23
CA MET A 1014 17.60 -4.78 -33.12
C MET A 1014 18.86 -5.56 -32.72
N VAL A 1015 19.96 -4.87 -32.37
CA VAL A 1015 21.20 -5.52 -31.89
C VAL A 1015 20.93 -6.24 -30.56
N ALA A 1016 20.25 -5.58 -29.62
CA ALA A 1016 19.91 -6.19 -28.34
C ALA A 1016 19.00 -7.41 -28.49
N SER A 1017 18.02 -7.36 -29.40
CA SER A 1017 17.12 -8.49 -29.68
C SER A 1017 17.88 -9.66 -30.30
N LEU A 1018 18.80 -9.38 -31.24
CA LEU A 1018 19.64 -10.40 -31.85
C LEU A 1018 20.54 -11.10 -30.83
N ASN A 1019 21.19 -10.36 -29.93
CA ASN A 1019 21.98 -10.94 -28.84
C ASN A 1019 21.14 -11.88 -27.97
N ARG A 1020 19.94 -11.45 -27.55
CA ARG A 1020 19.04 -12.30 -26.75
C ARG A 1020 18.61 -13.58 -27.49
N ALA A 1021 18.36 -13.49 -28.79
CA ALA A 1021 18.02 -14.66 -29.60
C ALA A 1021 19.19 -15.66 -29.68
N CYS A 1022 20.44 -15.16 -29.84
CA CYS A 1022 21.65 -15.99 -29.79
C CYS A 1022 21.83 -16.64 -28.41
N ASP A 1023 21.74 -15.84 -27.34
CA ASP A 1023 21.94 -16.33 -25.97
C ASP A 1023 21.00 -17.48 -25.62
N ARG A 1024 19.72 -17.42 -26.03
CA ARG A 1024 18.73 -18.48 -25.81
C ARG A 1024 19.08 -19.81 -26.46
N GLN A 1025 19.88 -19.79 -27.52
CA GLN A 1025 20.35 -20.97 -28.23
C GLN A 1025 21.76 -21.38 -27.81
N GLY A 1026 22.36 -20.71 -26.81
CA GLY A 1026 23.75 -20.92 -26.43
C GLY A 1026 24.74 -20.49 -27.51
N LEU A 1027 24.36 -19.52 -28.33
CA LEU A 1027 25.15 -18.94 -29.41
C LEU A 1027 25.55 -17.50 -29.07
N THR A 1028 26.53 -16.99 -29.80
CA THR A 1028 26.87 -15.57 -29.88
C THR A 1028 26.52 -15.04 -31.27
N VAL A 1029 26.58 -13.72 -31.47
CA VAL A 1029 26.38 -13.15 -32.82
C VAL A 1029 27.49 -13.59 -33.78
N ASP A 1030 28.68 -13.87 -33.28
CA ASP A 1030 29.86 -14.31 -34.05
C ASP A 1030 29.65 -15.70 -34.67
N ASP A 1031 28.74 -16.50 -34.10
CA ASP A 1031 28.36 -17.82 -34.61
C ASP A 1031 27.41 -17.76 -35.82
N LEU A 1032 26.99 -16.56 -36.23
CA LEU A 1032 26.12 -16.34 -37.38
C LEU A 1032 26.94 -16.13 -38.66
N ALA A 1033 26.50 -16.74 -39.75
CA ALA A 1033 27.12 -16.55 -41.07
C ALA A 1033 26.74 -15.19 -41.69
N LEU A 1034 25.52 -14.72 -41.41
CA LEU A 1034 24.96 -13.50 -41.99
C LEU A 1034 23.80 -13.00 -41.12
N VAL A 1035 23.62 -11.67 -41.07
CA VAL A 1035 22.45 -11.04 -40.45
C VAL A 1035 21.57 -10.38 -41.51
N VAL A 1036 20.27 -10.68 -41.45
CA VAL A 1036 19.19 -10.18 -42.30
C VAL A 1036 18.28 -9.27 -41.46
N PRO A 1037 18.62 -7.99 -41.30
CA PRO A 1037 17.78 -7.03 -40.61
C PRO A 1037 16.59 -6.60 -41.49
N HIS A 1038 15.58 -6.04 -40.85
CA HIS A 1038 14.52 -5.31 -41.55
C HIS A 1038 15.11 -4.16 -42.40
N GLN A 1039 14.68 -4.09 -43.66
CA GLN A 1039 15.16 -3.14 -44.66
C GLN A 1039 14.50 -1.76 -44.49
N ALA A 1040 14.83 -1.03 -43.41
CA ALA A 1040 14.24 0.27 -43.10
C ALA A 1040 14.78 1.45 -43.94
N ASN A 1041 16.11 1.59 -43.94
CA ASN A 1041 16.91 2.47 -44.80
C ASN A 1041 18.38 2.02 -44.70
N GLN A 1042 19.21 2.29 -45.70
CA GLN A 1042 20.59 1.81 -45.74
C GLN A 1042 21.45 2.33 -44.58
N ARG A 1043 21.17 3.53 -44.06
CA ARG A 1043 21.92 4.11 -42.93
C ARG A 1043 21.75 3.31 -41.64
N ILE A 1044 20.54 2.81 -41.37
CA ILE A 1044 20.27 1.92 -40.23
C ILE A 1044 21.02 0.60 -40.43
N LEU A 1045 21.00 0.05 -41.65
CA LEU A 1045 21.70 -1.20 -41.98
C LEU A 1045 23.22 -1.07 -41.78
N ASP A 1046 23.81 0.03 -42.24
CA ASP A 1046 25.23 0.30 -42.06
C ASP A 1046 25.58 0.56 -40.58
N ALA A 1047 24.69 1.19 -39.82
CA ALA A 1047 24.88 1.38 -38.37
C ALA A 1047 24.84 0.05 -37.59
N ILE A 1048 23.99 -0.90 -38.00
CA ILE A 1048 24.00 -2.26 -37.45
C ILE A 1048 25.29 -2.97 -37.84
N ARG A 1049 25.69 -2.90 -39.12
CA ARG A 1049 26.93 -3.50 -39.63
C ARG A 1049 28.16 -3.03 -38.84
N ASN A 1050 28.20 -1.77 -38.43
CA ASN A 1050 29.32 -1.24 -37.63
C ASN A 1050 29.31 -1.66 -36.15
N ARG A 1051 28.22 -2.29 -35.66
CA ARG A 1051 28.05 -2.69 -34.25
C ARG A 1051 28.14 -4.21 -34.04
N ILE A 1052 28.13 -4.99 -35.10
CA ILE A 1052 28.26 -6.45 -35.04
C ILE A 1052 29.41 -6.90 -35.93
N PRO A 1053 30.14 -7.97 -35.57
CA PRO A 1053 31.30 -8.42 -36.34
C PRO A 1053 30.92 -9.27 -37.58
N VAL A 1054 29.63 -9.50 -37.82
CA VAL A 1054 29.10 -10.33 -38.92
C VAL A 1054 28.53 -9.45 -40.04
N SER A 1055 28.62 -9.94 -41.28
CA SER A 1055 28.08 -9.25 -42.45
C SER A 1055 26.57 -9.04 -42.36
N VAL A 1056 26.10 -7.89 -42.86
CA VAL A 1056 24.69 -7.49 -42.90
C VAL A 1056 24.20 -7.41 -44.34
N TYR A 1057 23.15 -8.18 -44.66
CA TYR A 1057 22.54 -8.21 -45.98
C TYR A 1057 21.64 -6.98 -46.23
N SER A 1058 21.67 -6.48 -47.47
CA SER A 1058 20.82 -5.38 -47.91
C SER A 1058 20.40 -5.55 -49.37
N ASN A 1059 19.10 -5.53 -49.62
CA ASN A 1059 18.52 -5.39 -50.97
C ASN A 1059 17.61 -4.14 -51.07
N ILE A 1060 17.67 -3.26 -50.06
CA ILE A 1060 16.82 -2.08 -49.94
C ILE A 1060 16.91 -1.13 -51.13
N ARG A 1061 18.05 -1.13 -51.83
CA ARG A 1061 18.29 -0.33 -53.02
C ARG A 1061 17.23 -0.56 -54.11
N ARG A 1062 16.76 -1.82 -54.24
CA ARG A 1062 15.83 -2.27 -55.28
C ARG A 1062 14.36 -2.22 -54.88
N TYR A 1063 14.05 -2.50 -53.62
CA TYR A 1063 12.65 -2.69 -53.19
C TYR A 1063 12.13 -1.54 -52.32
N GLY A 1064 13.00 -0.73 -51.73
CA GLY A 1064 12.64 0.20 -50.66
C GLY A 1064 12.22 -0.54 -49.38
N ASN A 1065 11.63 0.20 -48.45
CA ASN A 1065 11.08 -0.34 -47.22
C ASN A 1065 9.70 -0.95 -47.47
N THR A 1066 9.58 -2.27 -47.31
CA THR A 1066 8.32 -3.01 -47.52
C THR A 1066 7.72 -3.51 -46.21
N SER A 1067 8.03 -2.84 -45.08
CA SER A 1067 7.55 -3.18 -43.73
C SER A 1067 7.83 -4.66 -43.38
N SER A 1068 6.78 -5.44 -43.05
CA SER A 1068 6.88 -6.83 -42.63
C SER A 1068 7.38 -7.74 -43.75
N SER A 1069 7.21 -7.36 -45.02
CA SER A 1069 7.67 -8.10 -46.20
C SER A 1069 9.18 -8.03 -46.43
N SER A 1070 9.90 -7.12 -45.76
CA SER A 1070 11.32 -6.87 -46.01
C SER A 1070 12.22 -8.09 -45.72
N ILE A 1071 12.06 -8.72 -44.56
CA ILE A 1071 12.85 -9.91 -44.20
C ILE A 1071 12.56 -11.09 -45.13
N PRO A 1072 11.31 -11.51 -45.37
CA PRO A 1072 11.03 -12.63 -46.25
C PRO A 1072 11.46 -12.35 -47.71
N LEU A 1073 11.42 -11.10 -48.19
CA LEU A 1073 12.03 -10.72 -49.47
C LEU A 1073 13.53 -11.04 -49.52
N CYS A 1074 14.30 -10.63 -48.51
CA CYS A 1074 15.71 -11.00 -48.42
C CYS A 1074 15.91 -12.52 -48.34
N LEU A 1075 15.09 -13.23 -47.57
CA LEU A 1075 15.18 -14.68 -47.45
C LEU A 1075 14.89 -15.41 -48.77
N SER A 1076 13.99 -14.89 -49.60
CA SER A 1076 13.72 -15.45 -50.93
C SER A 1076 14.93 -15.40 -51.87
N GLU A 1077 15.86 -14.46 -51.65
CA GLU A 1077 17.10 -14.31 -52.43
C GLU A 1077 18.28 -15.08 -51.79
N LEU A 1078 18.21 -15.36 -50.48
CA LEU A 1078 19.32 -15.90 -49.70
C LEU A 1078 19.23 -17.41 -49.43
N LEU A 1079 18.05 -17.95 -49.16
CA LEU A 1079 17.91 -19.33 -48.68
C LEU A 1079 18.43 -20.38 -49.68
N GLU A 1080 18.34 -20.09 -50.98
CA GLU A 1080 18.84 -20.98 -52.04
C GLU A 1080 20.36 -20.95 -52.21
N THR A 1081 21.00 -19.82 -51.87
CA THR A 1081 22.44 -19.60 -52.09
C THR A 1081 23.29 -19.74 -50.83
N THR A 1082 22.65 -19.77 -49.66
CA THR A 1082 23.31 -19.92 -48.35
C THR A 1082 23.82 -21.36 -48.17
N PRO A 1083 25.10 -21.57 -47.79
CA PRO A 1083 25.64 -22.92 -47.54
C PRO A 1083 24.88 -23.68 -46.44
N ALA A 1084 24.79 -25.00 -46.57
CA ALA A 1084 24.25 -25.90 -45.54
C ALA A 1084 24.86 -25.64 -44.15
N GLU A 1085 24.05 -25.84 -43.10
CA GLU A 1085 24.39 -25.59 -41.68
C GLU A 1085 24.72 -24.13 -41.31
N SER A 1086 24.71 -23.20 -42.25
CA SER A 1086 24.89 -21.77 -41.94
C SER A 1086 23.74 -21.26 -41.08
N ARG A 1087 24.08 -20.40 -40.10
CA ARG A 1087 23.10 -19.73 -39.24
C ARG A 1087 22.86 -18.30 -39.69
N LEU A 1088 21.61 -17.97 -39.98
CA LEU A 1088 21.17 -16.63 -40.36
C LEU A 1088 20.48 -15.97 -39.16
N GLY A 1089 20.95 -14.79 -38.76
CA GLY A 1089 20.28 -13.96 -37.78
C GLY A 1089 19.24 -13.05 -38.44
N LEU A 1090 18.03 -13.00 -37.90
CA LEU A 1090 16.97 -12.09 -38.33
C LEU A 1090 16.76 -11.06 -37.23
N CYS A 1091 16.53 -9.78 -37.57
CA CYS A 1091 16.13 -8.79 -36.59
C CYS A 1091 15.26 -7.69 -37.19
N ALA A 1092 14.27 -7.22 -36.44
CA ALA A 1092 13.35 -6.19 -36.89
C ALA A 1092 12.89 -5.26 -35.77
N PHE A 1093 12.44 -4.08 -36.18
CA PHE A 1093 11.82 -3.06 -35.34
C PHE A 1093 10.60 -2.51 -36.09
N GLY A 1094 9.45 -2.39 -35.44
CA GLY A 1094 8.20 -1.88 -35.99
C GLY A 1094 7.62 -0.65 -35.25
N GLY A 1095 6.60 -0.03 -35.86
CA GLY A 1095 5.74 0.98 -35.23
C GLY A 1095 5.08 0.47 -33.94
N GLY A 1096 4.80 1.38 -33.00
CA GLY A 1096 4.47 1.01 -31.61
C GLY A 1096 5.65 0.45 -30.81
N PHE A 1097 6.87 0.58 -31.36
CA PHE A 1097 8.13 0.14 -30.76
C PHE A 1097 8.15 -1.35 -30.39
N THR A 1098 7.64 -2.19 -31.30
CA THR A 1098 7.79 -3.64 -31.24
C THR A 1098 9.14 -4.04 -31.84
N PHE A 1099 9.79 -5.04 -31.23
CA PHE A 1099 11.09 -5.57 -31.67
C PHE A 1099 11.05 -7.09 -31.72
N GLY A 1100 11.87 -7.67 -32.60
CA GLY A 1100 12.07 -9.10 -32.61
C GLY A 1100 13.40 -9.50 -33.22
N ALA A 1101 13.85 -10.71 -32.88
CA ALA A 1101 14.94 -11.39 -33.56
C ALA A 1101 14.65 -12.89 -33.68
N GLY A 1102 15.22 -13.53 -34.69
CA GLY A 1102 15.09 -14.97 -34.91
C GLY A 1102 16.38 -15.54 -35.46
N ILE A 1103 16.57 -16.86 -35.35
CA ILE A 1103 17.73 -17.55 -35.92
C ILE A 1103 17.21 -18.66 -36.80
N LEU A 1104 17.70 -18.71 -38.04
CA LEU A 1104 17.48 -19.81 -38.97
C LEU A 1104 18.76 -20.60 -39.13
N ARG A 1105 18.69 -21.92 -39.10
CA ARG A 1105 19.80 -22.80 -39.50
C ARG A 1105 19.47 -23.45 -40.83
N LYS A 1106 20.27 -23.20 -41.87
CA LYS A 1106 20.07 -23.81 -43.19
C LYS A 1106 20.17 -25.33 -43.06
N THR A 1107 19.14 -26.05 -43.49
CA THR A 1107 19.14 -27.52 -43.54
C THR A 1107 20.10 -28.01 -44.63
N ALA A 1108 20.71 -29.17 -44.39
CA ALA A 1108 21.69 -29.82 -45.26
C ALA A 1108 21.16 -30.21 -46.64
#